data_AF-A0A6N7CA70-F1
#
_entry.id   AF-A0A6N7CA70-F1
#
_cell.length_a   1.000
_cell.length_b   1.000
_cell.length_c   1.000
_cell.angle_alpha   90.00
_cell.angle_beta   90.00
_cell.angle_gamma   90.00
#
_symmetry.space_group_name_H-M   'P 1'
#
loop_
_entity.id
_entity.type
_entity.pdbx_description
1 polymer ?
#
loop_
_entity_poly.entity_id
_entity_poly.type
_entity_poly.pdbx_seq_one_letter_code
_entity_poly.pdbx_strand_id
1 'polypeptide(L)'
;MSNSTKTSADRPEHVFQDRREAGRVLGELLEAYRTDPRVVVLGLARGGVPVAWEVAAALDAPLDTFVVRKLGVPGREEFAMGALAGGGAIVLNDDLLRDLAITPRQLREVVDREGRELIRREAEYRDNRPPPDVAGKVVILVDDGLATGASMFAAIAALRQQEPAQIVVAVPAAPESTCRELGAMVDDVVCATMPFPFRAVGASFWNFRQVTDDEVRDLLTTPTIGRGRHEARILEFASAAGVVRLACRGAPGGIPSRADVLDIVGDARVVLIGESSHGTQEFYAARAEMTRILIEEKGFTAVAAEADWPDAYRVNRYVRGQGPDTSAEEALRGFERFPAWMWRNTTVLDFVAWLRQHNDSCGPDRARQAGFYGLDLYSLHRSIREVIDYLDRVDPEAARRARTRYCCFDHAAGEDGQAYGYAAAFGAGESCERQVVEQLIDLQRHTIDHLLDDGTDAEDHLFYAERNAWSVRNAEEYYRTMFRGRVASWNLRDRHMADTLDALIAHLDRRADTPARVVVWAHNSHVGDARATEVGAHGELTVGQLVRERYPQICRLIGFTTYSGSVTAAGEWNGPAERKTVRAALPSSVEELFHEVGKESFLVRMQDGPVADTLRTARLGRAIGVIYRPDTERQSHYVHARLADQFDAVIHIDTTHALEPLEYSSLWVDGERPETYPFAL
;
A
#
# COMPACT_ATOMS: atom_id res chain seq x y z
N MET A 1 41.80 4.47 -1.72
CA MET A 1 40.73 5.50 -1.63
C MET A 1 39.42 4.75 -1.51
N SER A 2 38.91 4.65 -0.29
CA SER A 2 37.70 3.88 0.07
C SER A 2 36.49 4.79 -0.13
N ASN A 3 35.64 4.49 -1.11
CA ASN A 3 34.38 5.18 -1.30
C ASN A 3 33.27 4.27 -0.76
N SER A 4 32.82 4.56 0.46
CA SER A 4 31.73 3.88 1.15
C SER A 4 30.41 4.19 0.46
N THR A 5 29.86 3.22 -0.26
CA THR A 5 28.46 3.21 -0.72
C THR A 5 27.53 3.25 0.49
N LYS A 6 26.83 4.37 0.68
CA LYS A 6 25.70 4.47 1.62
C LYS A 6 24.60 3.49 1.17
N THR A 7 24.22 2.57 2.04
CA THR A 7 23.09 1.64 1.88
C THR A 7 21.77 2.41 1.88
N SER A 8 20.76 1.91 1.16
CA SER A 8 19.40 2.47 1.08
C SER A 8 18.66 2.54 2.43
N ALA A 9 19.23 1.96 3.48
CA ALA A 9 18.72 2.02 4.84
C ALA A 9 18.80 3.43 5.45
N ASP A 10 19.33 4.45 4.77
CA ASP A 10 19.69 5.73 5.40
C ASP A 10 18.76 6.93 5.10
N ARG A 11 17.56 6.70 4.53
CA ARG A 11 16.59 7.78 4.28
C ARG A 11 15.57 7.93 5.43
N PRO A 12 15.34 9.14 5.96
CA PRO A 12 14.33 9.37 6.99
C PRO A 12 12.91 9.12 6.46
N GLU A 13 12.11 8.39 7.23
CA GLU A 13 10.70 8.07 6.98
C GLU A 13 9.80 9.29 7.23
N HIS A 14 9.70 10.20 6.26
CA HIS A 14 8.89 11.40 6.42
C HIS A 14 7.38 11.09 6.25
N VAL A 15 6.68 10.94 7.37
CA VAL A 15 5.24 10.60 7.44
C VAL A 15 4.35 11.84 7.40
N PHE A 16 4.77 12.93 8.04
CA PHE A 16 4.03 14.20 8.12
C PHE A 16 4.79 15.30 7.38
N GLN A 17 4.10 16.22 6.73
CA GLN A 17 4.67 17.41 6.11
C GLN A 17 5.28 18.32 7.17
N ASP A 18 4.54 18.62 8.24
CA ASP A 18 4.96 19.45 9.35
C ASP A 18 4.19 19.13 10.64
N ARG A 19 4.46 19.88 11.72
CA ARG A 19 3.80 19.71 13.03
C ARG A 19 2.29 20.00 12.98
N ARG A 20 1.81 20.84 12.05
CA ARG A 20 0.38 21.15 11.97
C ARG A 20 -0.40 19.98 11.36
N GLU A 21 0.13 19.38 10.30
CA GLU A 21 -0.50 18.19 9.72
C GLU A 21 -0.58 17.05 10.75
N ALA A 22 0.52 16.79 11.46
CA ALA A 22 0.54 15.79 12.52
C ALA A 22 -0.49 16.08 13.63
N GLY A 23 -0.66 17.34 14.01
CA GLY A 23 -1.67 17.75 14.99
C GLY A 23 -3.11 17.54 14.52
N ARG A 24 -3.40 17.75 13.22
CA ARG A 24 -4.73 17.47 12.65
C ARG A 24 -5.06 15.98 12.66
N VAL A 25 -4.09 15.14 12.25
CA VAL A 25 -4.24 13.68 12.31
C VAL A 25 -4.49 13.22 13.75
N LEU A 26 -3.76 13.74 14.73
CA LEU A 26 -4.04 13.44 16.15
C LEU A 26 -5.40 13.95 16.62
N GLY A 27 -5.85 15.10 16.13
CA GLY A 27 -7.18 15.63 16.42
C GLY A 27 -8.29 14.69 15.96
N GLU A 28 -8.17 14.10 14.76
CA GLU A 28 -9.10 13.07 14.25
C GLU A 28 -9.09 11.82 15.15
N LEU A 29 -7.89 11.34 15.54
CA LEU A 29 -7.77 10.16 16.42
C LEU A 29 -8.34 10.38 17.83
N LEU A 30 -8.44 11.63 18.28
CA LEU A 30 -8.93 12.01 19.61
C LEU A 30 -10.41 12.43 19.61
N GLU A 31 -11.16 12.21 18.52
CA GLU A 31 -12.54 12.71 18.39
C GLU A 31 -13.48 12.27 19.52
N ALA A 32 -13.20 11.14 20.17
CA ALA A 32 -13.95 10.68 21.36
C ALA A 32 -13.95 11.68 22.53
N TYR A 33 -12.97 12.58 22.60
CA TYR A 33 -12.84 13.62 23.65
C TYR A 33 -13.49 14.96 23.25
N ARG A 34 -14.06 15.06 22.05
CA ARG A 34 -14.60 16.31 21.51
C ARG A 34 -15.78 16.80 22.36
N THR A 35 -15.83 18.10 22.62
CA THR A 35 -16.89 18.78 23.39
C THR A 35 -17.05 18.38 24.87
N ASP A 36 -16.21 17.51 25.43
CA ASP A 36 -16.21 17.27 26.88
C ASP A 36 -15.68 18.51 27.60
N PRO A 37 -16.48 19.19 28.44
CA PRO A 37 -16.09 20.43 29.10
C PRO A 37 -14.95 20.25 30.12
N ARG A 38 -14.59 19.01 30.46
CA ARG A 38 -13.49 18.67 31.37
C ARG A 38 -12.14 18.55 30.65
N VAL A 39 -12.11 18.55 29.31
CA VAL A 39 -10.87 18.36 28.56
C VAL A 39 -10.02 19.62 28.58
N VAL A 40 -8.72 19.45 28.84
CA VAL A 40 -7.70 20.48 28.66
C VAL A 40 -6.53 19.89 27.90
N VAL A 41 -6.07 20.59 26.86
CA VAL A 41 -4.95 20.14 26.02
C VAL A 41 -3.70 20.88 26.44
N LEU A 42 -2.67 20.13 26.82
CA LEU A 42 -1.38 20.66 27.24
C LEU A 42 -0.29 20.28 26.24
N GLY A 43 0.31 21.28 25.59
CA GLY A 43 1.45 21.08 24.70
C GLY A 43 2.78 21.16 25.46
N LEU A 44 3.62 20.12 25.35
CA LEU A 44 4.99 20.15 25.88
C LEU A 44 5.85 21.15 25.11
N ALA A 45 6.33 22.17 25.84
CA ALA A 45 7.13 23.21 25.22
C ALA A 45 8.50 22.68 24.77
N ARG A 46 8.99 23.01 23.57
CA ARG A 46 8.41 23.94 22.56
C ARG A 46 7.72 23.23 21.40
N GLY A 47 8.24 22.05 21.04
CA GLY A 47 7.85 21.31 19.85
C GLY A 47 6.41 20.84 19.85
N GLY A 48 5.89 20.45 21.02
CA GLY A 48 4.52 19.95 21.18
C GLY A 48 3.43 21.00 21.03
N VAL A 49 3.72 22.30 21.23
CA VAL A 49 2.67 23.35 21.24
C VAL A 49 1.97 23.53 19.88
N PRO A 50 2.66 23.59 18.72
CA PRO A 50 2.00 23.60 17.42
C PRO A 50 1.09 22.39 17.16
N VAL A 51 1.48 21.20 17.62
CA VAL A 51 0.69 19.98 17.49
C VAL A 51 -0.54 20.06 18.41
N ALA A 52 -0.31 20.43 19.67
CA ALA A 52 -1.33 20.61 20.69
C ALA A 52 -2.39 21.64 20.30
N TRP A 53 -1.99 22.70 19.58
CA TRP A 53 -2.92 23.71 19.10
C TRP A 53 -3.94 23.15 18.12
N GLU A 54 -3.50 22.35 17.14
CA GLU A 54 -4.42 21.73 16.17
C GLU A 54 -5.33 20.69 16.88
N VAL A 55 -4.79 19.93 17.84
CA VAL A 55 -5.58 19.00 18.67
C VAL A 55 -6.65 19.77 19.47
N ALA A 56 -6.26 20.83 20.17
CA ALA A 56 -7.20 21.63 20.97
C ALA A 56 -8.29 22.29 20.12
N ALA A 57 -7.93 22.77 18.91
CA ALA A 57 -8.88 23.33 17.96
C ALA A 57 -9.87 22.28 17.45
N ALA A 58 -9.41 21.06 17.15
CA ALA A 58 -10.28 19.97 16.71
C ALA A 58 -11.29 19.55 17.79
N LEU A 59 -10.86 19.55 19.06
CA LEU A 59 -11.67 19.12 20.20
C LEU A 59 -12.59 20.22 20.78
N ASP A 60 -12.48 21.46 20.29
CA ASP A 60 -13.11 22.67 20.87
C ASP A 60 -12.74 22.85 22.37
N ALA A 61 -11.47 22.59 22.70
CA ALA A 61 -10.95 22.53 24.06
C ALA A 61 -9.92 23.64 24.35
N PRO A 62 -9.75 24.06 25.62
CA PRO A 62 -8.70 25.00 26.01
C PRO A 62 -7.31 24.43 25.78
N LEU A 63 -6.45 25.23 25.15
CA LEU A 63 -5.01 24.96 25.02
C LEU A 63 -4.22 25.70 26.10
N ASP A 64 -3.26 25.00 26.69
CA ASP A 64 -2.18 25.63 27.46
C ASP A 64 -0.84 24.90 27.20
N THR A 65 0.25 25.42 27.75
CA THR A 65 1.57 24.80 27.67
C THR A 65 1.99 24.19 28.99
N PHE A 66 2.71 23.08 28.91
CA PHE A 66 3.37 22.44 30.04
C PHE A 66 4.89 22.44 29.81
N VAL A 67 5.63 23.08 30.72
CA VAL A 67 7.09 23.25 30.58
C VAL A 67 7.80 22.18 31.41
N VAL A 68 8.70 21.45 30.76
CA VAL A 68 9.57 20.45 31.39
C VAL A 68 11.02 20.73 31.03
N ARG A 69 11.92 20.61 32.01
CA ARG A 69 13.37 20.72 31.86
C ARG A 69 14.02 19.40 32.22
N LYS A 70 14.98 18.96 31.41
CA LYS A 70 15.80 17.78 31.71
C LYS A 70 16.87 18.18 32.72
N LEU A 71 17.07 17.36 33.75
CA LEU A 71 18.19 17.48 34.69
C LEU A 71 19.35 16.66 34.14
N GLY A 72 20.27 17.31 33.43
CA GLY A 72 21.45 16.68 32.86
C GLY A 72 22.49 16.30 33.92
N VAL A 73 23.21 15.21 33.71
CA VAL A 73 24.34 14.80 34.55
C VAL A 73 25.43 15.88 34.51
N PRO A 74 25.96 16.34 35.65
CA PRO A 74 27.07 17.30 35.68
C PRO A 74 28.26 16.86 34.82
N GLY A 75 28.67 17.69 33.86
CA GLY A 75 29.76 17.39 32.91
C GLY A 75 29.36 16.52 31.72
N ARG A 76 28.10 16.06 31.63
CA ARG A 76 27.50 15.35 30.50
C ARG A 76 26.04 15.78 30.35
N GLU A 77 25.81 17.05 30.02
CA GLU A 77 24.46 17.64 30.07
C GLU A 77 23.44 16.98 29.13
N GLU A 78 23.91 16.32 28.07
CA GLU A 78 23.09 15.53 27.13
C GLU A 78 22.51 14.25 27.75
N PHE A 79 23.08 13.76 28.86
CA PHE A 79 22.64 12.56 29.56
C PHE A 79 21.74 12.95 30.74
N ALA A 80 20.44 12.65 30.67
CA ALA A 80 19.50 13.07 31.70
C ALA A 80 19.51 12.11 32.91
N MET A 81 19.74 12.66 34.11
CA MET A 81 19.56 11.95 35.40
C MET A 81 18.18 12.14 36.00
N GLY A 82 17.38 13.02 35.42
CA GLY A 82 16.03 13.30 35.85
C GLY A 82 15.40 14.41 35.02
N ALA A 83 14.29 14.94 35.51
CA ALA A 83 13.60 16.06 34.92
C ALA A 83 12.85 16.86 36.00
N LEU A 84 12.67 18.14 35.71
CA LEU A 84 11.95 19.12 36.51
C LEU A 84 10.78 19.63 35.69
N ALA A 85 9.58 19.61 36.25
CA ALA A 85 8.36 20.08 35.61
C ALA A 85 7.76 21.28 36.34
N GLY A 86 6.85 21.98 35.65
CA GLY A 86 6.04 23.06 36.23
C GLY A 86 5.39 22.67 37.55
N GLY A 87 5.39 23.60 38.51
CA GLY A 87 4.94 23.34 39.89
C GLY A 87 6.01 22.75 40.83
N GLY A 88 7.25 22.58 40.37
CA GLY A 88 8.39 22.18 41.21
C GLY A 88 8.56 20.66 41.39
N ALA A 89 7.81 19.86 40.62
CA ALA A 89 7.92 18.41 40.65
C ALA A 89 9.25 17.95 40.02
N ILE A 90 10.01 17.16 40.77
CA ILE A 90 11.30 16.58 40.35
C ILE A 90 11.15 15.07 40.23
N VAL A 91 11.53 14.53 39.07
CA VAL A 91 11.62 13.08 38.81
C VAL A 91 13.08 12.74 38.61
N LEU A 92 13.58 11.75 39.34
CA LEU A 92 14.98 11.33 39.31
C LEU A 92 15.09 9.86 38.92
N ASN A 93 16.18 9.51 38.24
CA ASN A 93 16.60 8.13 38.06
C ASN A 93 17.56 7.75 39.20
N ASP A 94 17.03 7.12 40.24
CA ASP A 94 17.78 6.80 41.46
C ASP A 94 18.93 5.82 41.24
N ASP A 95 18.81 4.92 40.25
CA ASP A 95 19.87 3.97 39.91
C ASP A 95 21.04 4.70 39.24
N LEU A 96 20.75 5.62 38.32
CA LEU A 96 21.76 6.44 37.64
C LEU A 96 22.48 7.39 38.60
N LEU A 97 21.76 7.94 39.59
CA LEU A 97 22.36 8.78 40.64
C LEU A 97 23.35 7.98 41.51
N ARG A 98 23.03 6.73 41.83
CA ARG A 98 23.92 5.84 42.59
C ARG A 98 25.13 5.41 41.78
N ASP A 99 24.93 4.96 40.54
CA ASP A 99 25.99 4.44 39.68
C ASP A 99 27.03 5.51 39.32
N LEU A 100 26.59 6.77 39.16
CA LEU A 100 27.47 7.89 38.86
C LEU A 100 27.94 8.65 40.11
N ALA A 101 27.60 8.18 41.31
CA ALA A 101 27.94 8.78 42.60
C ALA A 101 27.64 10.30 42.65
N ILE A 102 26.49 10.72 42.12
CA ILE A 102 26.10 12.13 42.06
C ILE A 102 25.80 12.63 43.48
N THR A 103 26.54 13.65 43.92
CA THR A 103 26.37 14.17 45.28
C THR A 103 25.08 15.01 45.40
N PRO A 104 24.45 15.08 46.58
CA PRO A 104 23.30 15.97 46.83
C PRO A 104 23.56 17.46 46.57
N ARG A 105 24.83 17.90 46.56
CA ARG A 105 25.21 19.26 46.19
C ARG A 105 25.14 19.46 44.67
N GLN A 106 25.73 18.54 43.91
CA GLN A 106 25.71 18.59 42.45
C GLN A 106 24.29 18.49 41.88
N LEU A 107 23.44 17.63 42.46
CA LEU A 107 22.04 17.54 42.06
C LEU A 107 21.30 18.86 42.31
N ARG A 108 21.47 19.48 43.49
CA ARG A 108 20.87 20.79 43.81
C ARG A 108 21.31 21.88 42.85
N GLU A 109 22.59 21.94 42.49
CA GLU A 109 23.09 22.95 41.55
C GLU A 109 22.42 22.84 40.17
N VAL A 110 22.20 21.61 39.68
CA VAL A 110 21.49 21.37 38.42
C VAL A 110 20.01 21.74 38.56
N VAL A 111 19.34 21.31 39.63
CA VAL A 111 17.93 21.64 39.89
C VAL A 111 17.71 23.15 39.99
N ASP A 112 18.56 23.88 40.72
CA ASP A 112 18.44 25.33 40.90
C ASP A 112 18.67 26.10 39.59
N ARG A 113 19.56 25.59 38.72
CA ARG A 113 19.83 26.17 37.41
C ARG A 113 18.65 25.93 36.46
N GLU A 114 18.23 24.67 36.32
CA GLU A 114 17.12 24.31 35.43
C GLU A 114 15.78 24.88 35.93
N GLY A 115 15.61 25.01 37.25
CA GLY A 115 14.44 25.64 37.86
C GLY A 115 14.32 27.13 37.56
N ARG A 116 15.42 27.88 37.60
CA ARG A 116 15.41 29.30 37.19
C ARG A 116 15.01 29.46 35.72
N GLU A 117 15.51 28.58 34.85
CA GLU A 117 15.14 28.60 33.43
C GLU A 117 13.69 28.15 33.19
N LEU A 118 13.19 27.18 33.95
CA LEU A 118 11.79 26.75 33.92
C LEU A 118 10.86 27.91 34.27
N ILE A 119 11.13 28.60 35.38
CA ILE A 119 10.34 29.76 35.83
C ILE A 119 10.38 30.88 34.79
N ARG A 120 11.55 31.16 34.20
CA ARG A 120 11.69 32.17 33.14
C ARG A 120 10.78 31.86 31.95
N ARG A 121 10.77 30.61 31.47
CA ARG A 121 9.96 30.18 30.32
C ARG A 121 8.47 30.14 30.62
N GLU A 122 8.09 29.68 31.82
CA GLU A 122 6.69 29.72 32.25
C GLU A 122 6.16 31.16 32.27
N ALA A 123 6.93 32.10 32.83
CA ALA A 123 6.56 33.51 32.81
C ALA A 123 6.45 34.07 31.38
N GLU A 124 7.40 33.72 30.52
CA GLU A 124 7.48 34.19 29.13
C GLU A 124 6.32 33.65 28.26
N TYR A 125 5.95 32.38 28.37
CA TYR A 125 4.86 31.78 27.59
C TYR A 125 3.46 32.12 28.12
N ARG A 126 3.33 32.29 29.44
CA ARG A 126 2.03 32.50 30.08
C ARG A 126 1.65 33.97 30.17
N ASP A 127 2.59 34.89 29.94
CA ASP A 127 2.40 36.34 30.16
C ASP A 127 1.81 36.62 31.55
N ASN A 128 2.37 35.98 32.58
CA ASN A 128 1.93 36.01 33.98
C ASN A 128 0.52 35.44 34.26
N ARG A 129 -0.11 34.72 33.32
CA ARG A 129 -1.32 33.92 33.62
C ARG A 129 -1.00 32.80 34.64
N PRO A 130 -1.94 32.47 35.55
CA PRO A 130 -1.74 31.39 36.51
C PRO A 130 -1.53 30.03 35.81
N PRO A 131 -0.95 29.03 36.51
CA PRO A 131 -0.86 27.63 36.05
C PRO A 131 -2.21 27.07 35.58
N PRO A 132 -2.23 26.06 34.69
CA PRO A 132 -3.49 25.51 34.20
C PRO A 132 -4.13 24.74 35.34
N ASP A 133 -5.40 25.01 35.60
CA ASP A 133 -6.17 24.20 36.55
C ASP A 133 -6.49 22.86 35.89
N VAL A 134 -5.82 21.79 36.35
CA VAL A 134 -5.96 20.42 35.81
C VAL A 134 -6.66 19.47 36.79
N ALA A 135 -6.97 19.91 38.01
CA ALA A 135 -7.57 19.08 39.04
C ALA A 135 -8.97 18.62 38.60
N GLY A 136 -9.23 17.30 38.65
CA GLY A 136 -10.49 16.70 38.22
C GLY A 136 -10.80 16.81 36.71
N LYS A 137 -9.82 17.23 35.88
CA LYS A 137 -9.97 17.37 34.42
C LYS A 137 -9.39 16.19 33.65
N VAL A 138 -9.79 16.06 32.39
CA VAL A 138 -9.18 15.14 31.42
C VAL A 138 -8.05 15.89 30.74
N VAL A 139 -6.81 15.52 31.03
CA VAL A 139 -5.62 16.20 30.52
C VAL A 139 -5.09 15.44 29.31
N ILE A 140 -5.14 16.06 28.13
CA ILE A 140 -4.50 15.53 26.92
C ILE A 140 -3.13 16.17 26.79
N LEU A 141 -2.08 15.40 27.04
CA LEU A 141 -0.70 15.83 27.01
C LEU A 141 -0.07 15.51 25.65
N VAL A 142 0.37 16.54 24.93
CA VAL A 142 0.79 16.46 23.52
C VAL A 142 2.26 16.85 23.36
N ASP A 143 3.01 16.08 22.55
CA ASP A 143 4.35 16.43 22.09
C ASP A 143 4.50 16.21 20.58
N ASP A 144 5.55 16.73 19.94
CA ASP A 144 5.79 16.52 18.51
C ASP A 144 6.33 15.13 18.15
N GLY A 145 6.72 14.36 19.15
CA GLY A 145 6.98 12.92 19.08
C GLY A 145 7.80 12.46 20.27
N LEU A 146 7.99 11.15 20.41
CA LEU A 146 8.76 10.58 21.52
C LEU A 146 9.95 9.81 20.99
N ALA A 147 11.15 10.17 21.42
CA ALA A 147 12.33 9.34 21.20
C ALA A 147 12.54 8.34 22.35
N THR A 148 12.78 8.86 23.55
CA THR A 148 12.94 8.05 24.78
C THR A 148 11.80 8.24 25.78
N GLY A 149 10.87 9.16 25.50
CA GLY A 149 9.76 9.49 26.39
C GLY A 149 10.15 10.25 27.68
N ALA A 150 11.43 10.50 27.97
CA ALA A 150 11.87 11.03 29.27
C ALA A 150 11.15 12.33 29.71
N SER A 151 10.96 13.28 28.80
CA SER A 151 10.22 14.52 29.08
C SER A 151 8.73 14.27 29.34
N MET A 152 8.14 13.31 28.62
CA MET A 152 6.74 12.90 28.77
C MET A 152 6.51 12.19 30.12
N PHE A 153 7.39 11.25 30.50
CA PHE A 153 7.33 10.59 31.82
C PHE A 153 7.38 11.58 32.97
N ALA A 154 8.25 12.60 32.87
CA ALA A 154 8.37 13.65 33.86
C ALA A 154 7.10 14.50 33.95
N ALA A 155 6.52 14.84 32.81
CA ALA A 155 5.26 15.58 32.75
C ALA A 155 4.10 14.80 33.39
N ILE A 156 3.98 13.50 33.09
CA ILE A 156 2.96 12.63 33.68
C ILE A 156 3.09 12.56 35.20
N ALA A 157 4.31 12.35 35.71
CA ALA A 157 4.56 12.26 37.14
C ALA A 157 4.22 13.58 37.87
N ALA A 158 4.49 14.73 37.23
CA ALA A 158 4.15 16.04 37.76
C ALA A 158 2.64 16.31 37.73
N LEU A 159 1.97 15.98 36.63
CA LEU A 159 0.53 16.15 36.48
C LEU A 159 -0.25 15.26 37.46
N ARG A 160 0.20 14.04 37.73
CA ARG A 160 -0.44 13.15 38.72
C ARG A 160 -0.52 13.77 40.12
N GLN A 161 0.44 14.61 40.51
CA GLN A 161 0.42 15.32 41.81
C GLN A 161 -0.65 16.42 41.87
N GLN A 162 -1.19 16.83 40.72
CA GLN A 162 -2.24 17.83 40.60
C GLN A 162 -3.64 17.22 40.51
N GLU A 163 -3.74 15.90 40.73
CA GLU A 163 -5.01 15.14 40.80
C GLU A 163 -5.96 15.33 39.60
N PRO A 164 -5.51 15.18 38.34
CA PRO A 164 -6.40 15.13 37.19
C PRO A 164 -7.31 13.90 37.25
N ALA A 165 -8.49 13.99 36.63
CA ALA A 165 -9.40 12.86 36.53
C ALA A 165 -8.85 11.77 35.58
N GLN A 166 -8.22 12.19 34.48
CA GLN A 166 -7.59 11.32 33.50
C GLN A 166 -6.38 12.02 32.88
N ILE A 167 -5.36 11.24 32.49
CA ILE A 167 -4.23 11.67 31.67
C ILE A 167 -4.24 10.85 30.38
N VAL A 168 -4.25 11.53 29.24
CA VAL A 168 -4.16 10.94 27.90
C VAL A 168 -2.90 11.48 27.25
N VAL A 169 -2.04 10.60 26.72
CA VAL A 169 -0.85 11.03 25.96
C VAL A 169 -1.18 10.96 24.48
N ALA A 170 -0.89 12.03 23.74
CA ALA A 170 -1.10 12.06 22.29
C ALA A 170 0.16 12.54 21.55
N VAL A 171 0.71 11.69 20.67
CA VAL A 171 1.97 11.98 19.99
C VAL A 171 1.97 11.49 18.53
N PRO A 172 2.55 12.25 17.58
CA PRO A 172 2.52 11.86 16.17
C PRO A 172 3.31 10.59 15.88
N ALA A 173 4.52 10.48 16.42
CA ALA A 173 5.42 9.36 16.17
C ALA A 173 6.19 8.97 17.44
N ALA A 174 6.26 7.67 17.73
CA ALA A 174 7.00 7.11 18.86
C ALA A 174 7.39 5.64 18.62
N PRO A 175 8.45 5.11 19.26
CA PRO A 175 8.70 3.67 19.28
C PRO A 175 7.58 2.92 20.01
N GLU A 176 7.22 1.73 19.52
CA GLU A 176 6.22 0.86 20.16
C GLU A 176 6.55 0.58 21.64
N SER A 177 7.84 0.39 21.96
CA SER A 177 8.31 0.16 23.33
C SER A 177 7.97 1.32 24.26
N THR A 178 8.19 2.56 23.82
CA THR A 178 7.88 3.77 24.60
C THR A 178 6.39 3.96 24.78
N CYS A 179 5.57 3.69 23.75
CA CYS A 179 4.11 3.73 23.88
C CYS A 179 3.59 2.71 24.90
N ARG A 180 4.15 1.50 24.89
CA ARG A 180 3.79 0.43 25.85
C ARG A 180 4.13 0.80 27.29
N GLU A 181 5.31 1.37 27.52
CA GLU A 181 5.73 1.84 28.84
C GLU A 181 4.81 2.97 29.36
N LEU A 182 4.49 3.94 28.50
CA LEU A 182 3.57 5.02 28.83
C LEU A 182 2.16 4.51 29.13
N GLY A 183 1.65 3.55 28.36
CA GLY A 183 0.32 2.97 28.53
C GLY A 183 0.12 2.29 29.90
N ALA A 184 1.19 1.90 30.59
CA ALA A 184 1.12 1.41 31.97
C ALA A 184 0.96 2.53 33.01
N MET A 185 1.16 3.80 32.62
CA MET A 185 1.23 4.97 33.50
C MET A 185 0.14 6.01 33.25
N VAL A 186 -0.67 5.87 32.22
CA VAL A 186 -1.74 6.83 31.88
C VAL A 186 -3.01 6.10 31.52
N ASP A 187 -4.12 6.81 31.41
CA ASP A 187 -5.42 6.22 31.11
C ASP A 187 -5.52 5.81 29.63
N ASP A 188 -4.83 6.54 28.74
CA ASP A 188 -4.81 6.27 27.31
C ASP A 188 -3.55 6.83 26.62
N VAL A 189 -3.10 6.16 25.54
CA VAL A 189 -1.98 6.58 24.70
C VAL A 189 -2.40 6.52 23.24
N VAL A 190 -2.53 7.69 22.62
CA VAL A 190 -2.86 7.86 21.20
C VAL A 190 -1.58 8.19 20.43
N CYS A 191 -1.16 7.28 19.56
CA CYS A 191 0.00 7.48 18.71
C CYS A 191 -0.37 7.30 17.24
N ALA A 192 -0.10 8.30 16.40
CA ALA A 192 -0.51 8.27 15.00
C ALA A 192 0.32 7.30 14.16
N THR A 193 1.61 7.12 14.45
CA THR A 193 2.47 6.12 13.80
C THR A 193 3.58 5.60 14.72
N MET A 194 3.96 4.34 14.56
CA MET A 194 5.04 3.69 15.33
C MET A 194 6.13 3.13 14.39
N PRO A 195 7.00 3.99 13.83
CA PRO A 195 7.97 3.57 12.81
C PRO A 195 9.04 2.62 13.37
N PHE A 196 9.50 1.68 12.55
CA PHE A 196 10.55 0.72 12.90
C PHE A 196 11.57 0.52 11.75
N PRO A 197 12.87 0.81 11.96
CA PRO A 197 13.50 1.24 13.22
C PRO A 197 13.25 2.74 13.52
N PHE A 198 12.83 3.05 14.75
CA PHE A 198 12.69 4.44 15.19
C PHE A 198 14.06 5.12 15.30
N ARG A 199 14.29 6.17 14.52
CA ARG A 199 15.57 6.92 14.52
C ARG A 199 15.51 8.18 15.37
N ALA A 200 14.61 9.08 15.02
CA ALA A 200 14.45 10.38 15.66
C ALA A 200 13.06 10.92 15.35
N VAL A 201 12.51 11.74 16.24
CA VAL A 201 11.21 12.41 16.04
C VAL A 201 11.18 13.17 14.72
N GLY A 202 12.22 13.95 14.42
CA GLY A 202 12.28 14.75 13.20
C GLY A 202 12.34 13.94 11.90
N ALA A 203 12.65 12.63 11.95
CA ALA A 203 12.63 11.78 10.76
C ALA A 203 11.21 11.63 10.22
N SER A 204 10.20 11.68 11.10
CA SER A 204 8.78 11.58 10.75
C SER A 204 8.22 12.83 10.07
N PHE A 205 9.00 13.92 9.94
CA PHE A 205 8.53 15.19 9.39
C PHE A 205 9.37 15.64 8.19
N TRP A 206 8.73 16.06 7.09
CA TRP A 206 9.41 16.70 5.95
C TRP A 206 9.99 18.06 6.34
N ASN A 207 9.25 18.84 7.13
CA ASN A 207 9.67 20.12 7.68
C ASN A 207 9.66 20.08 9.22
N PHE A 208 10.84 19.83 9.80
CA PHE A 208 11.05 19.82 11.24
C PHE A 208 11.83 21.03 11.76
N ARG A 209 11.52 22.24 11.23
CA ARG A 209 12.16 23.47 11.71
C ARG A 209 11.99 23.66 13.21
N GLN A 210 12.94 24.31 13.85
CA GLN A 210 12.84 24.59 15.29
C GLN A 210 11.69 25.57 15.56
N VAL A 211 10.85 25.23 16.54
CA VAL A 211 9.76 26.10 17.03
C VAL A 211 10.37 27.20 17.90
N THR A 212 10.00 28.45 17.61
CA THR A 212 10.50 29.63 18.34
C THR A 212 9.61 29.95 19.55
N ASP A 213 10.15 30.71 20.50
CA ASP A 213 9.37 31.16 21.67
C ASP A 213 8.24 32.12 21.27
N ASP A 214 8.44 32.94 20.23
CA ASP A 214 7.41 33.79 19.64
C ASP A 214 6.24 32.97 19.07
N GLU A 215 6.55 31.91 18.32
CA GLU A 215 5.54 31.01 17.76
C GLU A 215 4.72 30.31 18.86
N VAL A 216 5.35 29.92 19.98
CA VAL A 216 4.63 29.37 21.13
C VAL A 216 3.67 30.40 21.72
N ARG A 217 4.10 31.66 21.88
CA ARG A 217 3.23 32.74 22.41
C ARG A 217 2.07 33.07 21.48
N ASP A 218 2.32 33.15 20.18
CA ASP A 218 1.29 33.39 19.17
C ASP A 218 0.22 32.29 19.19
N LEU A 219 0.64 31.02 19.31
CA LEU A 219 -0.29 29.89 19.40
C LEU A 219 -1.08 29.89 20.72
N LEU A 220 -0.45 30.20 21.85
CA LEU A 220 -1.11 30.25 23.16
C LEU A 220 -2.10 31.41 23.32
N THR A 221 -1.99 32.45 22.50
CA THR A 221 -2.92 33.59 22.47
C THR A 221 -4.00 33.45 21.40
N THR A 222 -3.81 32.56 20.42
CA THR A 222 -4.79 32.26 19.38
C THR A 222 -5.91 31.36 19.93
N PRO A 223 -7.19 31.79 19.92
CA PRO A 223 -8.29 31.01 20.51
C PRO A 223 -8.51 29.66 19.81
N THR A 224 -8.64 28.60 20.62
CA THR A 224 -9.00 27.24 20.17
C THR A 224 -10.48 26.92 20.41
N ILE A 225 -11.13 27.59 21.37
CA ILE A 225 -12.54 27.43 21.72
C ILE A 225 -13.40 28.39 20.89
N GLY A 226 -14.52 27.91 20.35
CA GLY A 226 -15.54 28.73 19.68
C GLY A 226 -15.28 29.02 18.20
N ARG A 227 -14.13 28.62 17.65
CA ARG A 227 -13.91 28.57 16.19
C ARG A 227 -14.74 27.46 15.55
N GLY A 228 -14.91 26.33 16.25
CA GLY A 228 -15.62 25.14 15.77
C GLY A 228 -17.11 25.31 15.43
N ARG A 229 -17.76 26.46 15.68
CA ARG A 229 -19.17 26.68 15.29
C ARG A 229 -19.38 27.70 14.17
N HIS A 230 -18.42 28.59 13.92
CA HIS A 230 -18.50 29.56 12.81
C HIS A 230 -17.72 29.09 11.58
N GLU A 231 -16.61 28.37 11.79
CA GLU A 231 -15.87 27.69 10.72
C GLU A 231 -16.56 26.39 10.29
N ALA A 232 -17.19 25.62 11.20
CA ALA A 232 -17.84 24.36 10.84
C ALA A 232 -19.04 24.51 9.89
N ARG A 233 -19.77 25.65 9.89
CA ARG A 233 -20.83 25.91 8.90
C ARG A 233 -20.30 26.34 7.53
N ILE A 234 -19.05 26.81 7.46
CA ILE A 234 -18.36 27.15 6.21
C ILE A 234 -17.57 25.92 5.70
N LEU A 235 -17.08 25.07 6.61
CA LEU A 235 -16.35 23.82 6.35
C LEU A 235 -17.25 22.60 6.14
N GLU A 236 -18.54 22.65 6.50
CA GLU A 236 -19.53 21.67 6.03
C GLU A 236 -19.60 21.65 4.48
N PHE A 237 -19.18 22.75 3.84
CA PHE A 237 -18.99 22.91 2.40
C PHE A 237 -17.51 22.83 1.93
N ALA A 238 -16.56 22.54 2.82
CA ALA A 238 -15.13 22.37 2.52
C ALA A 238 -14.49 21.20 3.29
N SER A 239 -15.23 20.12 3.55
CA SER A 239 -14.66 18.85 4.03
C SER A 239 -13.93 18.14 2.88
N ALA A 240 -12.99 17.25 3.21
CA ALA A 240 -12.31 16.42 2.20
C ALA A 240 -13.34 15.68 1.31
N ALA A 241 -14.38 15.10 1.93
CA ALA A 241 -15.48 14.47 1.22
C ALA A 241 -16.26 15.47 0.34
N GLY A 242 -16.45 16.70 0.80
CA GLY A 242 -17.07 17.79 0.02
C GLY A 242 -16.27 18.16 -1.23
N VAL A 243 -14.94 18.28 -1.11
CA VAL A 243 -14.03 18.52 -2.24
C VAL A 243 -14.13 17.38 -3.26
N VAL A 244 -14.06 16.13 -2.80
CA VAL A 244 -14.20 14.96 -3.67
C VAL A 244 -15.58 14.91 -4.32
N ARG A 245 -16.66 15.20 -3.57
CA ARG A 245 -18.04 15.21 -4.06
C ARG A 245 -18.27 16.16 -5.23
N LEU A 246 -17.60 17.32 -5.20
CA LEU A 246 -17.65 18.32 -6.27
C LEU A 246 -16.83 17.91 -7.50
N ALA A 247 -15.73 17.18 -7.31
CA ALA A 247 -14.84 16.77 -8.39
C ALA A 247 -15.24 15.44 -9.05
N CYS A 248 -15.96 14.57 -8.35
CA CYS A 248 -16.25 13.23 -8.82
C CYS A 248 -17.35 13.17 -9.90
N ARG A 249 -17.18 12.25 -10.84
CA ARG A 249 -18.11 11.96 -11.94
C ARG A 249 -18.83 10.64 -11.66
N GLY A 250 -20.12 10.53 -11.98
CA GLY A 250 -20.86 9.30 -11.76
C GLY A 250 -20.31 8.15 -12.60
N ALA A 251 -20.20 6.96 -12.01
CA ALA A 251 -19.74 5.75 -12.70
C ALA A 251 -20.61 4.56 -12.24
N PRO A 252 -21.88 4.46 -12.70
CA PRO A 252 -22.82 3.45 -12.23
C PRO A 252 -22.24 2.03 -12.35
N GLY A 253 -22.33 1.24 -11.26
CA GLY A 253 -21.74 -0.10 -11.20
C GLY A 253 -20.21 -0.11 -11.31
N GLY A 254 -19.55 1.02 -11.05
CA GLY A 254 -18.11 1.19 -11.25
C GLY A 254 -17.67 1.41 -12.69
N ILE A 255 -18.60 1.59 -13.64
CA ILE A 255 -18.28 1.76 -15.06
C ILE A 255 -18.37 3.25 -15.41
N PRO A 256 -17.24 3.94 -15.68
CA PRO A 256 -17.29 5.32 -16.14
C PRO A 256 -17.96 5.44 -17.52
N SER A 257 -18.46 6.62 -17.85
CA SER A 257 -18.99 6.87 -19.20
C SER A 257 -17.90 6.68 -20.26
N ARG A 258 -18.28 6.32 -21.50
CA ARG A 258 -17.33 6.20 -22.62
C ARG A 258 -16.45 7.45 -22.76
N ALA A 259 -17.06 8.62 -22.68
CA ALA A 259 -16.34 9.89 -22.75
C ALA A 259 -15.30 10.04 -21.63
N ASP A 260 -15.65 9.65 -20.40
CA ASP A 260 -14.72 9.71 -19.26
C ASP A 260 -13.57 8.71 -19.42
N VAL A 261 -13.82 7.48 -19.91
CA VAL A 261 -12.76 6.49 -20.17
C VAL A 261 -11.74 7.04 -21.18
N LEU A 262 -12.22 7.61 -22.30
CA LEU A 262 -11.36 8.18 -23.33
C LEU A 262 -10.57 9.41 -22.83
N ASP A 263 -11.18 10.21 -21.96
CA ASP A 263 -10.60 11.41 -21.36
C ASP A 263 -9.52 11.08 -20.30
N ILE A 264 -9.73 10.05 -19.46
CA ILE A 264 -8.70 9.54 -18.54
C ILE A 264 -7.49 9.03 -19.31
N VAL A 265 -7.73 8.22 -20.34
CA VAL A 265 -6.67 7.58 -21.11
C VAL A 265 -5.91 8.57 -21.98
N GLY A 266 -6.62 9.50 -22.63
CA GLY A 266 -6.01 10.48 -23.54
C GLY A 266 -5.22 9.79 -24.66
N ASP A 267 -3.93 10.10 -24.76
CA ASP A 267 -2.99 9.56 -25.75
C ASP A 267 -2.09 8.45 -25.18
N ALA A 268 -2.38 7.94 -23.98
CA ALA A 268 -1.60 6.88 -23.38
C ALA A 268 -1.60 5.61 -24.25
N ARG A 269 -0.43 4.98 -24.32
CA ARG A 269 -0.21 3.69 -24.96
C ARG A 269 -0.34 2.53 -23.98
N VAL A 270 -0.02 2.74 -22.71
CA VAL A 270 -0.05 1.70 -21.68
C VAL A 270 -1.03 2.10 -20.58
N VAL A 271 -2.14 1.40 -20.46
CA VAL A 271 -3.17 1.72 -19.45
C VAL A 271 -3.23 0.58 -18.45
N LEU A 272 -2.80 0.83 -17.22
CA LEU A 272 -2.85 -0.13 -16.14
C LEU A 272 -4.14 0.08 -15.36
N ILE A 273 -4.97 -0.95 -15.28
CA ILE A 273 -6.25 -0.93 -14.59
C ILE A 273 -6.17 -1.91 -13.41
N GLY A 274 -6.20 -1.33 -12.22
CA GLY A 274 -6.10 -1.98 -10.93
C GLY A 274 -7.40 -2.66 -10.50
N GLU A 275 -7.33 -3.32 -9.35
CA GLU A 275 -8.47 -3.73 -8.54
C GLU A 275 -8.05 -3.76 -7.06
N SER A 276 -8.92 -3.37 -6.13
CA SER A 276 -8.60 -3.44 -4.68
C SER A 276 -8.88 -4.82 -4.08
N SER A 277 -9.47 -5.73 -4.87
CA SER A 277 -9.59 -7.14 -4.53
C SER A 277 -9.53 -8.05 -5.76
N HIS A 278 -9.02 -9.27 -5.62
CA HIS A 278 -9.04 -10.29 -6.69
C HIS A 278 -10.37 -11.04 -6.82
N GLY A 279 -11.41 -10.63 -6.07
CA GLY A 279 -12.63 -11.41 -5.89
C GLY A 279 -13.90 -10.60 -5.95
N THR A 280 -13.89 -9.44 -6.62
CA THR A 280 -15.04 -8.53 -6.67
C THR A 280 -15.61 -8.43 -8.08
N GLN A 281 -16.91 -8.72 -8.23
CA GLN A 281 -17.62 -8.77 -9.50
C GLN A 281 -17.52 -7.45 -10.28
N GLU A 282 -17.78 -6.33 -9.61
CA GLU A 282 -17.85 -5.02 -10.25
C GLU A 282 -16.48 -4.54 -10.77
N PHE A 283 -15.38 -4.90 -10.10
CA PHE A 283 -14.04 -4.55 -10.55
C PHE A 283 -13.70 -5.26 -11.86
N TYR A 284 -14.02 -6.55 -11.97
CA TYR A 284 -13.84 -7.30 -13.21
C TYR A 284 -14.75 -6.77 -14.32
N ALA A 285 -16.01 -6.46 -14.02
CA ALA A 285 -16.96 -5.95 -15.00
C ALA A 285 -16.53 -4.58 -15.56
N ALA A 286 -16.09 -3.68 -14.68
CA ALA A 286 -15.57 -2.37 -15.06
C ALA A 286 -14.29 -2.48 -15.89
N ARG A 287 -13.33 -3.32 -15.48
CA ARG A 287 -12.10 -3.57 -16.27
C ARG A 287 -12.43 -4.11 -17.66
N ALA A 288 -13.33 -5.07 -17.76
CA ALA A 288 -13.76 -5.65 -19.03
C ALA A 288 -14.38 -4.57 -19.94
N GLU A 289 -15.36 -3.81 -19.45
CA GLU A 289 -16.06 -2.82 -20.27
C GLU A 289 -15.17 -1.64 -20.68
N MET A 290 -14.34 -1.12 -19.77
CA MET A 290 -13.34 -0.10 -20.10
C MET A 290 -12.39 -0.61 -21.18
N THR A 291 -11.95 -1.86 -21.09
CA THR A 291 -11.04 -2.45 -22.08
C THR A 291 -11.72 -2.64 -23.44
N ARG A 292 -13.01 -3.02 -23.48
CA ARG A 292 -13.78 -3.06 -24.73
C ARG A 292 -13.80 -1.70 -25.43
N ILE A 293 -14.11 -0.64 -24.69
CA ILE A 293 -14.11 0.74 -25.21
C ILE A 293 -12.74 1.11 -25.77
N LEU A 294 -11.66 0.76 -25.08
CA LEU A 294 -10.29 1.07 -25.52
C LEU A 294 -9.89 0.29 -26.78
N ILE A 295 -10.28 -0.97 -26.91
CA ILE A 295 -10.05 -1.78 -28.11
C ILE A 295 -10.84 -1.18 -29.29
N GLU A 296 -12.14 -0.92 -29.10
CA GLU A 296 -13.04 -0.44 -30.17
C GLU A 296 -12.70 0.99 -30.65
N GLU A 297 -12.38 1.91 -29.73
CA GLU A 297 -12.29 3.34 -30.05
C GLU A 297 -10.86 3.90 -30.06
N LYS A 298 -9.91 3.25 -29.38
CA LYS A 298 -8.51 3.71 -29.27
C LYS A 298 -7.52 2.74 -29.88
N GLY A 299 -7.97 1.62 -30.45
CA GLY A 299 -7.12 0.65 -31.15
C GLY A 299 -6.12 -0.06 -30.23
N PHE A 300 -6.52 -0.36 -28.99
CA PHE A 300 -5.72 -1.23 -28.13
C PHE A 300 -5.71 -2.66 -28.67
N THR A 301 -4.53 -3.27 -28.75
CA THR A 301 -4.31 -4.58 -29.39
C THR A 301 -3.78 -5.64 -28.44
N ALA A 302 -3.64 -5.32 -27.16
CA ALA A 302 -3.23 -6.29 -26.15
C ALA A 302 -3.84 -6.02 -24.79
N VAL A 303 -4.25 -7.10 -24.14
CA VAL A 303 -4.64 -7.15 -22.72
C VAL A 303 -3.61 -8.02 -22.02
N ALA A 304 -2.79 -7.43 -21.17
CA ALA A 304 -1.76 -8.12 -20.40
C ALA A 304 -2.20 -8.26 -18.94
N ALA A 305 -2.53 -9.47 -18.51
CA ALA A 305 -3.05 -9.73 -17.18
C ALA A 305 -1.94 -10.20 -16.22
N GLU A 306 -2.15 -9.98 -14.91
CA GLU A 306 -1.44 -10.63 -13.78
C GLU A 306 -1.77 -12.13 -13.74
N ALA A 307 -1.50 -12.78 -14.85
CA ALA A 307 -1.83 -14.15 -15.16
C ALA A 307 -0.56 -14.88 -15.55
N ASP A 308 -0.54 -16.17 -15.28
CA ASP A 308 0.55 -17.05 -15.67
C ASP A 308 0.68 -17.06 -17.20
N TRP A 309 1.91 -16.83 -17.69
CA TRP A 309 2.21 -16.72 -19.12
C TRP A 309 1.66 -17.87 -20.00
N PRO A 310 1.90 -19.16 -19.69
CA PRO A 310 1.42 -20.25 -20.54
C PRO A 310 -0.12 -20.38 -20.57
N ASP A 311 -0.78 -20.05 -19.46
CA ASP A 311 -2.23 -20.16 -19.33
C ASP A 311 -2.94 -19.07 -20.13
N ALA A 312 -2.43 -17.84 -20.04
CA ALA A 312 -2.89 -16.74 -20.89
C ALA A 312 -2.58 -16.99 -22.37
N TYR A 313 -1.48 -17.67 -22.72
CA TYR A 313 -1.19 -18.02 -24.12
C TYR A 313 -2.23 -18.96 -24.72
N ARG A 314 -2.78 -19.90 -23.94
CA ARG A 314 -3.90 -20.74 -24.38
C ARG A 314 -5.12 -19.89 -24.75
N VAL A 315 -5.48 -18.92 -23.90
CA VAL A 315 -6.55 -17.96 -24.18
C VAL A 315 -6.24 -17.11 -25.42
N ASN A 316 -4.99 -16.64 -25.56
CA ASN A 316 -4.57 -15.86 -26.71
C ASN A 316 -4.79 -16.59 -28.03
N ARG A 317 -4.41 -17.87 -28.08
CA ARG A 317 -4.60 -18.70 -29.27
C ARG A 317 -6.07 -18.79 -29.60
N TYR A 318 -6.92 -19.11 -28.61
CA TYR A 318 -8.37 -19.17 -28.81
C TYR A 318 -8.92 -17.86 -29.39
N VAL A 319 -8.68 -16.70 -28.74
CA VAL A 319 -9.26 -15.43 -29.18
C VAL A 319 -8.77 -15.00 -30.57
N ARG A 320 -7.61 -15.48 -31.02
CA ARG A 320 -7.06 -15.24 -32.37
C ARG A 320 -7.42 -16.33 -33.39
N GLY A 321 -8.23 -17.32 -33.00
CA GLY A 321 -8.72 -18.39 -33.89
C GLY A 321 -7.68 -19.46 -34.17
N GLN A 322 -6.77 -19.66 -33.21
CA GLN A 322 -5.69 -20.64 -33.25
C GLN A 322 -5.89 -21.70 -32.18
N GLY A 323 -5.27 -22.86 -32.41
CA GLY A 323 -5.30 -23.96 -31.45
C GLY A 323 -6.62 -24.76 -31.48
N PRO A 324 -6.74 -25.74 -30.57
CA PRO A 324 -7.83 -26.72 -30.61
C PRO A 324 -9.08 -26.31 -29.81
N ASP A 325 -8.99 -25.31 -28.94
CA ASP A 325 -10.10 -24.90 -28.08
C ASP A 325 -11.22 -24.25 -28.90
N THR A 326 -12.46 -24.65 -28.66
CA THR A 326 -13.63 -24.21 -29.45
C THR A 326 -14.53 -23.24 -28.70
N SER A 327 -14.34 -23.10 -27.39
CA SER A 327 -15.10 -22.19 -26.52
C SER A 327 -14.20 -21.43 -25.55
N ALA A 328 -14.69 -20.28 -25.06
CA ALA A 328 -14.00 -19.49 -24.06
C ALA A 328 -13.79 -20.28 -22.74
N GLU A 329 -14.75 -21.14 -22.37
CA GLU A 329 -14.64 -21.99 -21.19
C GLU A 329 -13.47 -22.97 -21.31
N GLU A 330 -13.34 -23.65 -22.46
CA GLU A 330 -12.21 -24.55 -22.76
C GLU A 330 -10.87 -23.82 -22.73
N ALA A 331 -10.80 -22.65 -23.34
CA ALA A 331 -9.59 -21.83 -23.36
C ALA A 331 -9.13 -21.42 -21.95
N LEU A 332 -10.09 -21.14 -21.06
CA LEU A 332 -9.81 -20.79 -19.66
C LEU A 332 -9.41 -21.99 -18.80
N ARG A 333 -9.56 -23.25 -19.27
CA ARG A 333 -9.18 -24.46 -18.50
C ARG A 333 -7.69 -24.55 -18.19
N GLY A 334 -6.87 -23.68 -18.76
CA GLY A 334 -5.47 -23.58 -18.36
C GLY A 334 -5.28 -23.12 -16.90
N PHE A 335 -6.15 -22.25 -16.39
CA PHE A 335 -6.01 -21.60 -15.08
C PHE A 335 -6.43 -22.50 -13.90
N GLU A 336 -5.74 -23.62 -13.70
CA GLU A 336 -6.07 -24.63 -12.67
C GLU A 336 -5.40 -24.35 -11.31
N ARG A 337 -4.36 -23.52 -11.30
CA ARG A 337 -3.57 -23.20 -10.10
C ARG A 337 -4.35 -22.29 -9.16
N PHE A 338 -4.06 -22.40 -7.86
CA PHE A 338 -4.55 -21.43 -6.88
C PHE A 338 -4.08 -20.00 -7.21
N PRO A 339 -4.99 -19.00 -7.15
CA PRO A 339 -6.44 -19.11 -6.94
C PRO A 339 -7.20 -19.50 -8.23
N ALA A 340 -8.17 -20.42 -8.12
CA ALA A 340 -8.91 -20.89 -9.29
C ALA A 340 -9.83 -19.81 -9.93
N TRP A 341 -10.39 -18.90 -9.13
CA TRP A 341 -11.44 -17.97 -9.58
C TRP A 341 -10.95 -16.70 -10.28
N MET A 342 -9.68 -16.33 -10.07
CA MET A 342 -9.15 -15.02 -10.49
C MET A 342 -9.30 -14.79 -12.00
N TRP A 343 -9.02 -15.81 -12.81
CA TRP A 343 -9.22 -15.75 -14.26
C TRP A 343 -10.30 -16.72 -14.77
N ARG A 344 -10.76 -17.68 -13.95
CA ARG A 344 -11.91 -18.56 -14.26
C ARG A 344 -13.15 -18.09 -13.52
N ASN A 345 -13.75 -17.04 -14.04
CA ASN A 345 -15.01 -16.50 -13.55
C ASN A 345 -15.92 -16.11 -14.72
N THR A 346 -17.19 -15.85 -14.42
CA THR A 346 -18.22 -15.51 -15.42
C THR A 346 -17.87 -14.25 -16.21
N THR A 347 -17.28 -13.24 -15.55
CA THR A 347 -16.93 -11.97 -16.20
C THR A 347 -15.79 -12.11 -17.21
N VAL A 348 -14.73 -12.84 -16.85
CA VAL A 348 -13.61 -13.11 -17.77
C VAL A 348 -14.04 -14.03 -18.90
N LEU A 349 -14.91 -15.01 -18.62
CA LEU A 349 -15.51 -15.87 -19.66
C LEU A 349 -16.22 -15.03 -20.72
N ASP A 350 -17.09 -14.10 -20.31
CA ASP A 350 -17.82 -13.21 -21.21
C ASP A 350 -16.88 -12.26 -21.97
N PHE A 351 -15.83 -11.76 -21.31
CA PHE A 351 -14.84 -10.91 -21.96
C PHE A 351 -14.04 -11.67 -23.03
N VAL A 352 -13.58 -12.88 -22.75
CA VAL A 352 -12.84 -13.74 -23.69
C VAL A 352 -13.70 -14.14 -24.89
N ALA A 353 -14.98 -14.47 -24.65
CA ALA A 353 -15.93 -14.76 -25.73
C ALA A 353 -16.16 -13.53 -26.62
N TRP A 354 -16.32 -12.34 -26.02
CA TRP A 354 -16.43 -11.09 -26.77
C TRP A 354 -15.15 -10.78 -27.56
N LEU A 355 -13.97 -10.98 -26.97
CA LEU A 355 -12.68 -10.71 -27.63
C LEU A 355 -12.48 -11.59 -28.86
N ARG A 356 -12.88 -12.87 -28.78
CA ARG A 356 -12.92 -13.78 -29.92
C ARG A 356 -13.81 -13.23 -31.04
N GLN A 357 -15.04 -12.84 -30.71
CA GLN A 357 -15.99 -12.30 -31.67
C GLN A 357 -15.49 -11.00 -32.32
N HIS A 358 -14.90 -10.11 -31.52
CA HIS A 358 -14.28 -8.88 -32.01
C HIS A 358 -13.17 -9.19 -33.03
N ASN A 359 -12.25 -10.09 -32.69
CA ASN A 359 -11.15 -10.47 -33.59
C ASN A 359 -11.62 -11.14 -34.88
N ASP A 360 -12.69 -11.96 -34.82
CA ASP A 360 -13.30 -12.54 -36.02
C ASP A 360 -13.88 -11.45 -36.94
N SER A 361 -14.40 -10.36 -36.38
CA SER A 361 -14.90 -9.21 -37.15
C SER A 361 -13.78 -8.35 -37.78
N CYS A 362 -12.57 -8.37 -37.22
CA CYS A 362 -11.41 -7.67 -37.77
C CYS A 362 -10.82 -8.34 -39.03
N GLY A 363 -11.19 -9.59 -39.32
CA GLY A 363 -10.67 -10.36 -40.44
C GLY A 363 -9.27 -10.96 -40.18
N PRO A 364 -8.56 -11.42 -41.22
CA PRO A 364 -7.29 -12.14 -41.07
C PRO A 364 -6.09 -11.24 -40.74
N ASP A 365 -6.28 -9.91 -40.74
CA ASP A 365 -5.21 -8.95 -40.43
C ASP A 365 -4.87 -9.00 -38.94
N ARG A 366 -3.80 -9.72 -38.63
CA ARG A 366 -3.31 -9.94 -37.27
C ARG A 366 -2.85 -8.68 -36.55
N ALA A 367 -2.49 -7.62 -37.28
CA ALA A 367 -2.09 -6.35 -36.67
C ALA A 367 -3.29 -5.61 -36.05
N ARG A 368 -4.50 -5.95 -36.47
CA ARG A 368 -5.76 -5.34 -35.98
C ARG A 368 -6.46 -6.16 -34.90
N GLN A 369 -6.04 -7.41 -34.69
CA GLN A 369 -6.61 -8.28 -33.66
C GLN A 369 -6.02 -7.94 -32.29
N ALA A 370 -6.84 -8.00 -31.26
CA ALA A 370 -6.42 -7.85 -29.88
C ALA A 370 -6.09 -9.21 -29.24
N GLY A 371 -4.93 -9.31 -28.58
CA GLY A 371 -4.48 -10.51 -27.88
C GLY A 371 -4.67 -10.46 -26.36
N PHE A 372 -4.59 -11.62 -25.70
CA PHE A 372 -4.63 -11.78 -24.26
C PHE A 372 -3.32 -12.41 -23.77
N TYR A 373 -2.60 -11.76 -22.88
CA TYR A 373 -1.22 -12.11 -22.50
C TYR A 373 -1.09 -12.22 -20.98
N GLY A 374 -0.21 -13.11 -20.52
CA GLY A 374 0.15 -13.17 -19.10
C GLY A 374 1.34 -12.27 -18.81
N LEU A 375 1.61 -12.02 -17.54
CA LEU A 375 2.80 -11.28 -17.09
C LEU A 375 3.52 -12.00 -15.95
N ASP A 376 2.87 -12.93 -15.26
CA ASP A 376 3.32 -13.51 -14.00
C ASP A 376 4.20 -14.76 -14.19
N LEU A 377 4.91 -15.17 -13.13
CA LEU A 377 6.00 -16.15 -13.16
C LEU A 377 5.73 -17.48 -12.43
N TYR A 378 4.56 -17.71 -11.85
CA TYR A 378 4.36 -18.87 -10.97
C TYR A 378 4.26 -20.23 -11.69
N SER A 379 3.88 -20.27 -12.97
CA SER A 379 3.68 -21.53 -13.74
C SER A 379 4.98 -22.20 -14.21
N LEU A 380 5.96 -22.39 -13.32
CA LEU A 380 7.31 -22.95 -13.61
C LEU A 380 7.27 -24.24 -14.46
N HIS A 381 6.63 -25.30 -13.97
CA HIS A 381 6.61 -26.61 -14.67
C HIS A 381 5.83 -26.58 -15.98
N ARG A 382 4.80 -25.73 -16.09
CA ARG A 382 4.05 -25.55 -17.33
C ARG A 382 4.89 -24.77 -18.35
N SER A 383 5.60 -23.73 -17.93
CA SER A 383 6.55 -23.02 -18.80
C SER A 383 7.71 -23.90 -19.27
N ILE A 384 8.22 -24.79 -18.43
CA ILE A 384 9.20 -25.82 -18.85
C ILE A 384 8.63 -26.68 -20.00
N ARG A 385 7.40 -27.18 -19.85
CA ARG A 385 6.73 -27.98 -20.88
C ARG A 385 6.56 -27.21 -22.18
N GLU A 386 6.08 -25.97 -22.14
CA GLU A 386 5.91 -25.14 -23.34
C GLU A 386 7.23 -24.91 -24.11
N VAL A 387 8.35 -24.71 -23.40
CA VAL A 387 9.68 -24.60 -24.03
C VAL A 387 10.05 -25.91 -24.73
N ILE A 388 9.85 -27.04 -24.06
CA ILE A 388 10.19 -28.35 -24.60
C ILE A 388 9.29 -28.68 -25.80
N ASP A 389 7.98 -28.44 -25.73
CA ASP A 389 7.01 -28.72 -26.79
C ASP A 389 7.22 -27.83 -28.03
N TYR A 390 7.73 -26.61 -27.84
CA TYR A 390 8.22 -25.79 -28.93
C TYR A 390 9.45 -26.43 -29.59
N LEU A 391 10.47 -26.77 -28.80
CA LEU A 391 11.71 -27.36 -29.30
C LEU A 391 11.48 -28.73 -29.96
N ASP A 392 10.59 -29.59 -29.45
CA ASP A 392 10.30 -30.89 -30.06
C ASP A 392 9.79 -30.73 -31.51
N ARG A 393 9.17 -29.59 -31.85
CA ARG A 393 8.69 -29.27 -33.19
C ARG A 393 9.77 -28.68 -34.09
N VAL A 394 10.65 -27.83 -33.55
CA VAL A 394 11.59 -27.02 -34.35
C VAL A 394 13.05 -27.50 -34.30
N ASP A 395 13.49 -28.10 -33.20
CA ASP A 395 14.82 -28.69 -32.99
C ASP A 395 14.75 -29.80 -31.89
N PRO A 396 14.47 -31.06 -32.29
CA PRO A 396 14.38 -32.19 -31.36
C PRO A 396 15.68 -32.46 -30.57
N GLU A 397 16.86 -32.12 -31.11
CA GLU A 397 18.11 -32.27 -30.36
C GLU A 397 18.24 -31.20 -29.27
N ALA A 398 17.81 -29.96 -29.54
CA ALA A 398 17.68 -28.95 -28.50
C ALA A 398 16.64 -29.34 -27.45
N ALA A 399 15.52 -29.95 -27.85
CA ALA A 399 14.51 -30.44 -26.91
C ALA A 399 15.09 -31.49 -25.95
N ARG A 400 15.91 -32.43 -26.45
CA ARG A 400 16.59 -33.42 -25.62
C ARG A 400 17.57 -32.78 -24.62
N ARG A 401 18.30 -31.74 -25.04
CA ARG A 401 19.15 -30.94 -24.13
C ARG A 401 18.32 -30.22 -23.07
N ALA A 402 17.19 -29.61 -23.47
CA ALA A 402 16.28 -28.91 -22.57
C ALA A 402 15.70 -29.83 -21.49
N ARG A 403 15.20 -31.01 -21.88
CA ARG A 403 14.74 -32.05 -20.94
C ARG A 403 15.83 -32.39 -19.93
N THR A 404 17.05 -32.63 -20.41
CA THR A 404 18.20 -32.95 -19.53
C THR A 404 18.52 -31.82 -18.54
N ARG A 405 18.50 -30.55 -18.99
CA ARG A 405 18.77 -29.40 -18.12
C ARG A 405 17.68 -29.21 -17.07
N TYR A 406 16.42 -29.37 -17.44
CA TYR A 406 15.28 -29.17 -16.54
C TYR A 406 15.04 -30.31 -15.55
N CYS A 407 15.64 -31.50 -15.75
CA CYS A 407 15.55 -32.62 -14.79
C CYS A 407 15.98 -32.27 -13.35
N CYS A 408 16.76 -31.20 -13.14
CA CYS A 408 17.11 -30.76 -11.80
C CYS A 408 15.90 -30.37 -10.93
N PHE A 409 14.78 -29.95 -11.55
CA PHE A 409 13.53 -29.64 -10.84
C PHE A 409 12.79 -30.90 -10.38
N ASP A 410 13.01 -32.05 -11.01
CA ASP A 410 12.34 -33.32 -10.68
C ASP A 410 12.81 -33.90 -9.33
N HIS A 411 13.88 -33.36 -8.76
CA HIS A 411 14.40 -33.77 -7.45
C HIS A 411 13.65 -33.13 -6.27
N ALA A 412 12.89 -32.06 -6.50
CA ALA A 412 11.95 -31.52 -5.52
C ALA A 412 10.63 -32.31 -5.61
N ALA A 413 10.05 -32.69 -4.47
CA ALA A 413 8.86 -33.53 -4.47
C ALA A 413 7.62 -32.81 -5.08
N GLY A 414 7.23 -33.20 -6.30
CA GLY A 414 6.00 -32.76 -6.98
C GLY A 414 6.16 -31.51 -7.86
N GLU A 415 5.09 -31.10 -8.56
CA GLU A 415 5.01 -29.84 -9.33
C GLU A 415 4.97 -28.58 -8.42
N ASP A 416 5.54 -28.64 -7.21
CA ASP A 416 5.51 -27.57 -6.21
C ASP A 416 6.83 -26.78 -6.20
N GLY A 417 6.83 -25.62 -6.85
CA GLY A 417 7.96 -24.71 -6.85
C GLY A 417 8.37 -24.21 -5.46
N GLN A 418 7.47 -24.23 -4.46
CA GLN A 418 7.82 -23.87 -3.08
C GLN A 418 8.67 -24.96 -2.41
N ALA A 419 8.43 -26.23 -2.73
CA ALA A 419 9.25 -27.35 -2.26
C ALA A 419 10.69 -27.26 -2.81
N TYR A 420 10.84 -26.89 -4.08
CA TYR A 420 12.15 -26.55 -4.67
C TYR A 420 12.81 -25.38 -3.93
N GLY A 421 12.08 -24.27 -3.76
CA GLY A 421 12.59 -23.07 -3.08
C GLY A 421 13.08 -23.35 -1.66
N TYR A 422 12.37 -24.17 -0.91
CA TYR A 422 12.75 -24.57 0.45
C TYR A 422 14.04 -25.38 0.43
N ALA A 423 14.15 -26.41 -0.43
CA ALA A 423 15.36 -27.22 -0.55
C ALA A 423 16.59 -26.40 -0.98
N ALA A 424 16.42 -25.50 -1.95
CA ALA A 424 17.49 -24.63 -2.45
C ALA A 424 17.92 -23.54 -1.44
N ALA A 425 16.98 -22.99 -0.66
CA ALA A 425 17.28 -21.94 0.30
C ALA A 425 18.05 -22.44 1.53
N PHE A 426 17.81 -23.68 1.96
CA PHE A 426 18.41 -24.28 3.17
C PHE A 426 19.55 -25.29 2.87
N GLY A 427 20.05 -25.30 1.63
CA GLY A 427 21.24 -26.09 1.25
C GLY A 427 21.01 -27.60 1.18
N ALA A 428 19.76 -28.04 1.02
CA ALA A 428 19.38 -29.45 0.93
C ALA A 428 19.35 -29.98 -0.52
N GLY A 429 19.81 -29.19 -1.50
CA GLY A 429 19.94 -29.58 -2.92
C GLY A 429 20.77 -28.57 -3.72
N GLU A 430 21.21 -28.95 -4.92
CA GLU A 430 21.86 -28.03 -5.88
C GLU A 430 20.81 -27.11 -6.53
N SER A 431 21.14 -25.83 -6.74
CA SER A 431 20.26 -24.91 -7.47
C SER A 431 20.22 -25.23 -8.96
N CYS A 432 19.04 -25.12 -9.56
CA CYS A 432 18.82 -25.20 -11.01
C CYS A 432 19.29 -23.96 -11.79
N GLU A 433 19.79 -22.92 -11.11
CA GLU A 433 20.17 -21.62 -11.69
C GLU A 433 21.05 -21.76 -12.95
N ARG A 434 22.11 -22.57 -12.88
CA ARG A 434 23.02 -22.75 -14.04
C ARG A 434 22.27 -23.37 -15.22
N GLN A 435 21.46 -24.38 -14.98
CA GLN A 435 20.73 -25.14 -15.99
C GLN A 435 19.69 -24.26 -16.70
N VAL A 436 18.93 -23.45 -15.95
CA VAL A 436 17.91 -22.56 -16.54
C VAL A 436 18.55 -21.42 -17.34
N VAL A 437 19.68 -20.87 -16.88
CA VAL A 437 20.43 -19.83 -17.62
C VAL A 437 21.05 -20.41 -18.89
N GLU A 438 21.67 -21.58 -18.82
CA GLU A 438 22.22 -22.26 -19.99
C GLU A 438 21.12 -22.58 -21.01
N GLN A 439 19.94 -23.02 -20.56
CA GLN A 439 18.82 -23.30 -21.44
C GLN A 439 18.28 -22.04 -22.14
N LEU A 440 18.16 -20.92 -21.42
CA LEU A 440 17.74 -19.66 -21.99
C LEU A 440 18.74 -19.16 -23.05
N ILE A 441 20.04 -19.22 -22.76
CA ILE A 441 21.10 -18.85 -23.71
C ILE A 441 21.07 -19.76 -24.95
N ASP A 442 20.86 -21.07 -24.77
CA ASP A 442 20.78 -22.03 -25.88
C ASP A 442 19.62 -21.70 -26.81
N LEU A 443 18.43 -21.43 -26.24
CA LEU A 443 17.24 -21.05 -27.00
C LEU A 443 17.48 -19.76 -27.81
N GLN A 444 18.04 -18.72 -27.19
CA GLN A 444 18.31 -17.43 -27.84
C GLN A 444 19.39 -17.49 -28.93
N ARG A 445 20.35 -18.42 -28.83
CA ARG A 445 21.40 -18.58 -29.84
C ARG A 445 20.89 -19.24 -31.11
N HIS A 446 19.95 -20.19 -30.99
CA HIS A 446 19.37 -20.90 -32.13
C HIS A 446 18.19 -20.13 -32.76
N THR A 447 17.72 -19.04 -32.14
CA THR A 447 16.74 -18.09 -32.71
C THR A 447 17.13 -17.58 -34.10
N ILE A 448 18.43 -17.35 -34.36
CA ILE A 448 18.91 -16.84 -35.67
C ILE A 448 18.78 -17.90 -36.77
N ASP A 449 18.97 -19.18 -36.45
CA ASP A 449 18.92 -20.27 -37.42
C ASP A 449 17.48 -20.65 -37.79
N HIS A 450 16.52 -20.46 -36.89
CA HIS A 450 15.09 -20.78 -37.09
C HIS A 450 14.26 -19.65 -37.74
N LEU A 451 14.75 -18.40 -37.74
CA LEU A 451 14.06 -17.25 -38.36
C LEU A 451 14.26 -17.16 -39.88
N LEU A 452 15.13 -17.99 -40.46
CA LEU A 452 15.50 -17.87 -41.87
C LEU A 452 14.50 -18.50 -42.85
N ASP A 453 13.44 -19.17 -42.39
CA ASP A 453 12.54 -19.91 -43.30
C ASP A 453 11.01 -19.75 -43.08
N ASP A 454 10.52 -19.22 -41.95
CA ASP A 454 9.08 -19.25 -41.64
C ASP A 454 8.49 -17.90 -41.22
N GLY A 455 7.26 -17.63 -41.68
CA GLY A 455 6.55 -16.34 -41.55
C GLY A 455 6.17 -15.91 -40.12
N THR A 456 5.26 -14.94 -40.01
CA THR A 456 4.88 -14.27 -38.75
C THR A 456 4.46 -15.23 -37.61
N ASP A 457 3.89 -16.38 -37.93
CA ASP A 457 3.47 -17.41 -36.95
C ASP A 457 4.66 -18.05 -36.22
N ALA A 458 5.78 -18.28 -36.92
CA ALA A 458 6.98 -18.84 -36.30
C ALA A 458 7.61 -17.86 -35.31
N GLU A 459 7.57 -16.56 -35.63
CA GLU A 459 8.03 -15.51 -34.72
C GLU A 459 7.13 -15.40 -33.46
N ASP A 460 5.80 -15.56 -33.57
CA ASP A 460 4.93 -15.65 -32.38
C ASP A 460 5.38 -16.81 -31.51
N HIS A 461 5.43 -18.02 -32.08
CA HIS A 461 5.74 -19.24 -31.33
C HIS A 461 7.10 -19.17 -30.64
N LEU A 462 8.10 -18.60 -31.31
CA LEU A 462 9.42 -18.37 -30.71
C LEU A 462 9.36 -17.37 -29.57
N PHE A 463 8.70 -16.22 -29.75
CA PHE A 463 8.54 -15.23 -28.68
C PHE A 463 7.87 -15.83 -27.44
N TYR A 464 6.82 -16.65 -27.62
CA TYR A 464 6.16 -17.34 -26.51
C TYR A 464 7.07 -18.36 -25.83
N ALA A 465 7.87 -19.12 -26.58
CA ALA A 465 8.84 -20.06 -26.03
C ALA A 465 9.95 -19.33 -25.25
N GLU A 466 10.47 -18.23 -25.78
CA GLU A 466 11.46 -17.40 -25.09
C GLU A 466 10.90 -16.82 -23.79
N ARG A 467 9.68 -16.29 -23.79
CA ARG A 467 9.05 -15.77 -22.58
C ARG A 467 8.83 -16.86 -21.54
N ASN A 468 8.43 -18.08 -21.94
CA ASN A 468 8.38 -19.21 -21.01
C ASN A 468 9.77 -19.53 -20.43
N ALA A 469 10.84 -19.55 -21.23
CA ALA A 469 12.20 -19.78 -20.72
C ALA A 469 12.64 -18.68 -19.73
N TRP A 470 12.27 -17.43 -19.98
CA TRP A 470 12.46 -16.31 -19.05
C TRP A 470 11.67 -16.49 -17.75
N SER A 471 10.40 -16.89 -17.81
CA SER A 471 9.58 -17.21 -16.64
C SER A 471 10.21 -18.33 -15.82
N VAL A 472 10.74 -19.39 -16.45
CA VAL A 472 11.44 -20.48 -15.75
C VAL A 472 12.68 -19.95 -15.01
N ARG A 473 13.51 -19.13 -15.67
CA ARG A 473 14.71 -18.54 -15.06
C ARG A 473 14.37 -17.63 -13.88
N ASN A 474 13.34 -16.78 -14.00
CA ASN A 474 12.94 -15.89 -12.91
C ASN A 474 12.19 -16.62 -11.79
N ALA A 475 11.40 -17.65 -12.11
CA ALA A 475 10.71 -18.49 -11.13
C ALA A 475 11.71 -19.25 -10.25
N GLU A 476 12.77 -19.79 -10.84
CA GLU A 476 13.87 -20.40 -10.08
C GLU A 476 14.44 -19.43 -9.03
N GLU A 477 14.81 -18.22 -9.47
CA GLU A 477 15.37 -17.18 -8.60
C GLU A 477 14.35 -16.72 -7.54
N TYR A 478 13.07 -16.61 -7.92
CA TYR A 478 11.96 -16.27 -7.04
C TYR A 478 11.80 -17.27 -5.89
N TYR A 479 11.67 -18.56 -6.20
CA TYR A 479 11.47 -19.60 -5.19
C TYR A 479 12.67 -19.71 -4.23
N ARG A 480 13.89 -19.54 -4.73
CA ARG A 480 15.10 -19.50 -3.91
C ARG A 480 15.16 -18.28 -2.98
N THR A 481 14.56 -17.17 -3.39
CA THR A 481 14.57 -15.89 -2.64
C THR A 481 13.39 -15.76 -1.67
N MET A 482 12.29 -16.48 -1.92
CA MET A 482 11.07 -16.47 -1.10
C MET A 482 11.35 -16.70 0.39
N PHE A 483 12.35 -17.53 0.73
CA PHE A 483 12.71 -17.85 2.11
C PHE A 483 13.78 -16.91 2.72
N ARG A 484 14.29 -15.94 1.95
CA ARG A 484 15.34 -14.99 2.38
C ARG A 484 14.80 -13.60 2.74
N GLY A 485 13.62 -13.20 2.24
CA GLY A 485 12.95 -11.96 2.65
C GLY A 485 11.87 -11.47 1.68
N ARG A 486 10.75 -10.96 2.24
CA ARG A 486 9.54 -10.54 1.50
C ARG A 486 9.80 -9.51 0.41
N VAL A 487 10.54 -8.44 0.71
CA VAL A 487 10.81 -7.34 -0.25
C VAL A 487 11.58 -7.82 -1.48
N ALA A 488 12.51 -8.76 -1.30
CA ALA A 488 13.34 -9.26 -2.39
C ALA A 488 12.53 -10.11 -3.38
N SER A 489 11.69 -11.04 -2.88
CA SER A 489 10.82 -11.86 -3.73
C SER A 489 9.73 -11.02 -4.41
N TRP A 490 9.17 -10.03 -3.71
CA TRP A 490 8.20 -9.09 -4.28
C TRP A 490 8.79 -8.32 -5.46
N ASN A 491 9.95 -7.68 -5.25
CA ASN A 491 10.63 -6.90 -6.27
C ASN A 491 11.03 -7.72 -7.49
N LEU A 492 11.37 -8.99 -7.32
CA LEU A 492 11.68 -9.88 -8.43
C LEU A 492 10.43 -10.12 -9.29
N ARG A 493 9.28 -10.38 -8.65
CA ARG A 493 8.00 -10.62 -9.36
C ARG A 493 7.56 -9.38 -10.15
N ASP A 494 7.56 -8.21 -9.54
CA ASP A 494 7.12 -6.99 -10.23
C ASP A 494 8.10 -6.55 -11.33
N ARG A 495 9.41 -6.77 -11.15
CA ARG A 495 10.38 -6.57 -12.25
C ARG A 495 10.13 -7.54 -13.39
N HIS A 496 9.86 -8.83 -13.10
CA HIS A 496 9.52 -9.80 -14.14
C HIS A 496 8.30 -9.35 -14.94
N MET A 497 7.21 -8.95 -14.27
CA MET A 497 6.00 -8.47 -14.95
C MET A 497 6.27 -7.24 -15.83
N ALA A 498 7.03 -6.26 -15.32
CA ALA A 498 7.39 -5.08 -16.09
C ALA A 498 8.30 -5.39 -17.29
N ASP A 499 9.29 -6.28 -17.12
CA ASP A 499 10.20 -6.69 -18.19
C ASP A 499 9.49 -7.54 -19.26
N THR A 500 8.53 -8.38 -18.85
CA THR A 500 7.66 -9.13 -19.77
C THR A 500 6.74 -8.19 -20.55
N LEU A 501 6.21 -7.14 -19.92
CA LEU A 501 5.43 -6.10 -20.60
C LEU A 501 6.27 -5.34 -21.64
N ASP A 502 7.51 -4.97 -21.32
CA ASP A 502 8.42 -4.30 -22.27
C ASP A 502 8.73 -5.20 -23.47
N ALA A 503 9.01 -6.48 -23.22
CA ALA A 503 9.26 -7.46 -24.27
C ALA A 503 8.01 -7.64 -25.16
N LEU A 504 6.82 -7.63 -24.58
CA LEU A 504 5.55 -7.70 -25.31
C LEU A 504 5.33 -6.46 -26.18
N ILE A 505 5.53 -5.25 -25.64
CA ILE A 505 5.39 -4.00 -26.40
C ILE A 505 6.38 -4.00 -27.57
N ALA A 506 7.64 -4.35 -27.34
CA ALA A 506 8.65 -4.42 -28.39
C ALA A 506 8.33 -5.48 -29.46
N HIS A 507 7.70 -6.60 -29.07
CA HIS A 507 7.25 -7.64 -29.99
C HIS A 507 6.08 -7.16 -30.87
N LEU A 508 5.10 -6.49 -30.28
CA LEU A 508 3.93 -5.97 -31.00
C LEU A 508 4.29 -4.77 -31.90
N ASP A 509 5.19 -3.89 -31.45
CA ASP A 509 5.65 -2.72 -32.22
C ASP A 509 6.37 -3.14 -33.52
N ARG A 510 6.98 -4.33 -33.58
CA ARG A 510 7.62 -4.84 -34.81
C ARG A 510 6.64 -5.30 -35.89
N ARG A 511 5.35 -5.43 -35.56
CA ARG A 511 4.34 -6.11 -36.38
C ARG A 511 3.27 -5.21 -36.96
N ALA A 512 3.13 -4.03 -36.40
CA ALA A 512 2.14 -3.06 -36.81
C ALA A 512 2.84 -1.79 -37.30
N ASP A 513 2.26 -1.16 -38.32
CA ASP A 513 2.73 0.15 -38.80
C ASP A 513 2.57 1.25 -37.74
N THR A 514 1.66 1.04 -36.78
CA THR A 514 1.46 1.93 -35.64
C THR A 514 1.91 1.29 -34.34
N PRO A 515 2.54 2.05 -33.42
CA PRO A 515 2.95 1.52 -32.13
C PRO A 515 1.77 0.93 -31.36
N ALA A 516 1.96 -0.27 -30.80
CA ALA A 516 0.95 -1.00 -30.07
C ALA A 516 0.51 -0.26 -28.82
N ARG A 517 -0.76 -0.46 -28.45
CA ARG A 517 -1.36 0.04 -27.22
C ARG A 517 -1.85 -1.14 -26.39
N VAL A 518 -1.49 -1.14 -25.12
CA VAL A 518 -1.64 -2.28 -24.21
C VAL A 518 -2.42 -1.86 -22.97
N VAL A 519 -3.45 -2.63 -22.63
CA VAL A 519 -4.12 -2.55 -21.34
C VAL A 519 -3.49 -3.59 -20.42
N VAL A 520 -3.21 -3.23 -19.17
CA VAL A 520 -2.70 -4.14 -18.15
C VAL A 520 -3.75 -4.33 -17.07
N TRP A 521 -4.05 -5.58 -16.72
CA TRP A 521 -4.96 -5.91 -15.61
C TRP A 521 -4.16 -6.54 -14.48
N ALA A 522 -4.07 -5.87 -13.35
CA ALA A 522 -3.39 -6.39 -12.17
C ALA A 522 -4.01 -5.81 -10.89
N HIS A 523 -3.63 -6.32 -9.73
CA HIS A 523 -4.08 -5.75 -8.46
C HIS A 523 -3.58 -4.31 -8.27
N ASN A 524 -4.28 -3.49 -7.49
CA ASN A 524 -3.84 -2.13 -7.12
C ASN A 524 -2.43 -2.11 -6.51
N SER A 525 -2.04 -3.17 -5.80
CA SER A 525 -0.69 -3.33 -5.24
C SER A 525 0.40 -3.47 -6.30
N HIS A 526 0.07 -3.85 -7.53
CA HIS A 526 0.97 -3.89 -8.68
C HIS A 526 0.80 -2.67 -9.59
N VAL A 527 -0.45 -2.19 -9.74
CA VAL A 527 -0.78 -1.08 -10.65
C VAL A 527 -0.41 0.29 -10.08
N GLY A 528 -0.55 0.52 -8.78
CA GLY A 528 -0.27 1.83 -8.18
C GLY A 528 1.22 2.13 -8.12
N ASP A 529 1.61 3.41 -8.13
CA ASP A 529 3.01 3.82 -7.97
C ASP A 529 3.48 3.61 -6.52
N ALA A 530 4.41 2.67 -6.31
CA ALA A 530 4.91 2.29 -4.98
C ALA A 530 5.49 3.48 -4.21
N ARG A 531 6.07 4.47 -4.90
CA ARG A 531 6.71 5.64 -4.24
C ARG A 531 5.71 6.48 -3.46
N ALA A 532 4.42 6.31 -3.71
CA ALA A 532 3.33 6.95 -3.01
C ALA A 532 2.77 6.11 -1.84
N THR A 533 3.38 4.98 -1.49
CA THR A 533 2.87 4.05 -0.47
C THR A 533 3.92 3.72 0.60
N GLU A 534 3.43 3.27 1.75
CA GLU A 534 4.24 2.78 2.88
C GLU A 534 5.18 1.64 2.46
N VAL A 535 4.70 0.73 1.61
CA VAL A 535 5.52 -0.41 1.14
C VAL A 535 6.65 0.03 0.21
N GLY A 536 6.47 1.08 -0.58
CA GLY A 536 7.55 1.66 -1.37
C GLY A 536 8.64 2.31 -0.51
N ALA A 537 8.26 2.90 0.63
CA ALA A 537 9.24 3.38 1.61
C ALA A 537 10.08 2.23 2.19
N HIS A 538 9.51 1.03 2.33
CA HIS A 538 10.22 -0.19 2.70
C HIS A 538 11.03 -0.83 1.55
N GLY A 539 11.03 -0.23 0.36
CA GLY A 539 11.79 -0.66 -0.80
C GLY A 539 11.07 -1.65 -1.72
N GLU A 540 9.75 -1.88 -1.53
CA GLU A 540 8.95 -2.62 -2.51
C GLU A 540 8.76 -1.79 -3.79
N LEU A 541 8.80 -2.47 -4.93
CA LEU A 541 8.54 -1.91 -6.25
C LEU A 541 7.18 -2.39 -6.75
N THR A 542 6.59 -1.62 -7.65
CA THR A 542 5.36 -1.99 -8.34
C THR A 542 5.52 -1.89 -9.85
N VAL A 543 4.76 -2.69 -10.60
CA VAL A 543 4.66 -2.57 -12.07
C VAL A 543 4.29 -1.14 -12.47
N GLY A 544 3.35 -0.51 -11.76
CA GLY A 544 2.94 0.88 -11.98
C GLY A 544 4.07 1.88 -11.87
N GLN A 545 4.90 1.76 -10.82
CA GLN A 545 6.09 2.60 -10.68
C GLN A 545 7.06 2.38 -11.85
N LEU A 546 7.40 1.11 -12.14
CA LEU A 546 8.36 0.77 -13.19
C LEU A 546 7.89 1.26 -14.56
N VAL A 547 6.60 1.10 -14.87
CA VAL A 547 5.99 1.61 -16.11
C VAL A 547 6.03 3.12 -16.14
N ARG A 548 5.70 3.83 -15.06
CA ARG A 548 5.81 5.30 -15.02
C ARG A 548 7.26 5.79 -15.21
N GLU A 549 8.24 5.07 -14.70
CA GLU A 549 9.66 5.41 -14.88
C GLU A 549 10.13 5.15 -16.32
N ARG A 550 9.65 4.07 -16.97
CA ARG A 550 9.99 3.70 -18.35
C ARG A 550 9.20 4.50 -19.40
N TYR A 551 7.97 4.89 -19.09
CA TYR A 551 6.98 5.47 -20.01
C TYR A 551 6.23 6.70 -19.45
N PRO A 552 6.92 7.73 -18.90
CA PRO A 552 6.34 8.77 -18.03
C PRO A 552 5.24 9.66 -18.62
N GLN A 553 5.00 9.61 -19.94
CA GLN A 553 4.00 10.43 -20.64
C GLN A 553 2.95 9.61 -21.40
N ILE A 554 3.17 8.32 -21.57
CA ILE A 554 2.29 7.44 -22.36
C ILE A 554 1.68 6.32 -21.52
N CYS A 555 1.73 6.44 -20.20
CA CYS A 555 1.05 5.52 -19.30
C CYS A 555 -0.07 6.18 -18.48
N ARG A 556 -1.09 5.40 -18.12
CA ARG A 556 -2.12 5.78 -17.16
C ARG A 556 -2.36 4.67 -16.14
N LEU A 557 -2.42 5.03 -14.87
CA LEU A 557 -2.70 4.13 -13.75
C LEU A 557 -4.09 4.43 -13.20
N ILE A 558 -4.97 3.44 -13.20
CA ILE A 558 -6.35 3.58 -12.73
C ILE A 558 -6.57 2.59 -11.59
N GLY A 559 -6.93 3.08 -10.40
CA GLY A 559 -7.19 2.25 -9.22
C GLY A 559 -8.68 2.05 -8.95
N PHE A 560 -9.01 1.03 -8.16
CA PHE A 560 -10.37 0.82 -7.63
C PHE A 560 -10.39 0.85 -6.11
N THR A 561 -11.52 1.15 -5.49
CA THR A 561 -11.72 1.09 -4.04
C THR A 561 -13.15 0.64 -3.71
N THR A 562 -13.33 0.01 -2.55
CA THR A 562 -14.65 -0.36 -2.03
C THR A 562 -14.73 -0.19 -0.51
N TYR A 563 -15.85 0.33 -0.03
CA TYR A 563 -16.07 0.54 1.41
C TYR A 563 -16.50 -0.75 2.11
N SER A 564 -17.43 -1.52 1.52
CA SER A 564 -17.93 -2.78 2.12
C SER A 564 -18.51 -3.74 1.06
N GLY A 565 -19.03 -4.89 1.50
CA GLY A 565 -19.78 -5.81 0.65
C GLY A 565 -19.33 -7.25 0.79
N SER A 566 -19.15 -7.94 -0.34
CA SER A 566 -18.62 -9.31 -0.37
C SER A 566 -17.51 -9.49 -1.41
N VAL A 567 -16.66 -10.49 -1.17
CA VAL A 567 -15.51 -10.84 -2.00
C VAL A 567 -15.35 -12.35 -2.07
N THR A 568 -14.92 -12.88 -3.21
CA THR A 568 -14.45 -14.26 -3.35
C THR A 568 -12.97 -14.33 -2.96
N ALA A 569 -12.66 -15.02 -1.88
CA ALA A 569 -11.29 -15.16 -1.39
C ALA A 569 -11.13 -16.46 -0.59
N ALA A 570 -9.91 -16.92 -0.39
CA ALA A 570 -9.63 -18.07 0.49
C ALA A 570 -9.29 -17.61 1.92
N GLY A 571 -9.52 -18.48 2.92
CA GLY A 571 -9.01 -18.27 4.30
C GLY A 571 -7.50 -18.50 4.46
N GLU A 572 -6.93 -19.34 3.60
CA GLU A 572 -5.52 -19.72 3.61
C GLU A 572 -5.02 -20.08 2.21
N TRP A 573 -3.70 -20.21 2.09
CA TRP A 573 -3.05 -20.53 0.82
C TRP A 573 -3.46 -21.90 0.32
N ASN A 574 -3.74 -22.05 -0.97
CA ASN A 574 -4.32 -23.25 -1.59
C ASN A 574 -5.69 -23.66 -1.03
N GLY A 575 -6.36 -22.80 -0.25
CA GLY A 575 -7.73 -23.03 0.21
C GLY A 575 -8.76 -22.89 -0.92
N PRO A 576 -10.00 -23.38 -0.69
CA PRO A 576 -11.09 -23.24 -1.64
C PRO A 576 -11.55 -21.78 -1.79
N ALA A 577 -12.25 -21.48 -2.88
CA ALA A 577 -12.93 -20.20 -3.04
C ALA A 577 -14.10 -20.10 -2.05
N GLU A 578 -14.09 -19.09 -1.18
CA GLU A 578 -15.17 -18.78 -0.25
C GLU A 578 -15.79 -17.43 -0.62
N ARG A 579 -17.10 -17.29 -0.46
CA ARG A 579 -17.76 -15.98 -0.47
C ARG A 579 -17.65 -15.39 0.93
N LYS A 580 -16.95 -14.25 1.07
CA LYS A 580 -16.63 -13.63 2.36
C LYS A 580 -17.17 -12.22 2.44
N THR A 581 -17.62 -11.81 3.62
CA THR A 581 -18.06 -10.43 3.87
C THR A 581 -16.87 -9.51 4.04
N VAL A 582 -16.79 -8.48 3.20
CA VAL A 582 -15.85 -7.37 3.35
C VAL A 582 -16.37 -6.44 4.43
N ARG A 583 -15.59 -6.26 5.50
CA ARG A 583 -15.95 -5.35 6.60
C ARG A 583 -16.06 -3.92 6.09
N ALA A 584 -16.84 -3.09 6.77
CA ALA A 584 -16.78 -1.63 6.57
C ALA A 584 -15.32 -1.16 6.64
N ALA A 585 -14.97 -0.17 5.82
CA ALA A 585 -13.60 0.32 5.80
C ALA A 585 -13.19 0.91 7.16
N LEU A 586 -11.88 0.89 7.43
CA LEU A 586 -11.37 1.40 8.69
C LEU A 586 -11.46 2.93 8.72
N PRO A 587 -11.60 3.52 9.93
CA PRO A 587 -11.50 4.97 10.09
C PRO A 587 -10.21 5.54 9.51
N SER A 588 -10.31 6.77 9.00
CA SER A 588 -9.24 7.52 8.33
C SER A 588 -8.73 6.90 7.03
N SER A 589 -9.43 5.91 6.46
CA SER A 589 -9.12 5.32 5.16
C SER A 589 -9.62 6.15 3.98
N VAL A 590 -9.05 5.92 2.81
CA VAL A 590 -9.55 6.47 1.55
C VAL A 590 -10.98 5.98 1.29
N GLU A 591 -11.24 4.71 1.60
CA GLU A 591 -12.54 4.09 1.41
C GLU A 591 -13.61 4.72 2.30
N GLU A 592 -13.31 5.07 3.56
CA GLU A 592 -14.22 5.81 4.44
C GLU A 592 -14.46 7.23 3.92
N LEU A 593 -13.40 7.95 3.52
CA LEU A 593 -13.53 9.27 2.90
C LEU A 593 -14.44 9.23 1.67
N PHE A 594 -14.33 8.19 0.85
CA PHE A 594 -15.15 8.00 -0.33
C PHE A 594 -16.59 7.57 -0.01
N HIS A 595 -16.80 6.80 1.06
CA HIS A 595 -18.13 6.52 1.60
C HIS A 595 -18.87 7.81 2.01
N GLU A 596 -18.18 8.72 2.71
CA GLU A 596 -18.73 10.03 3.13
C GLU A 596 -19.14 10.94 1.97
N VAL A 597 -18.64 10.70 0.74
CA VAL A 597 -19.11 11.40 -0.45
C VAL A 597 -20.62 11.18 -0.67
N GLY A 598 -21.16 10.04 -0.20
CA GLY A 598 -22.59 9.73 -0.25
C GLY A 598 -23.09 9.38 -1.65
N LYS A 599 -22.22 8.86 -2.52
CA LYS A 599 -22.56 8.37 -3.86
C LYS A 599 -22.20 6.89 -3.96
N GLU A 600 -23.10 6.09 -4.50
CA GLU A 600 -22.93 4.63 -4.63
C GLU A 600 -21.70 4.24 -5.46
N SER A 601 -21.43 4.95 -6.55
CA SER A 601 -20.25 4.70 -7.37
C SER A 601 -19.86 5.93 -8.19
N PHE A 602 -18.56 6.20 -8.26
CA PHE A 602 -18.03 7.38 -8.93
C PHE A 602 -16.57 7.23 -9.34
N LEU A 603 -16.16 8.06 -10.28
CA LEU A 603 -14.80 8.26 -10.74
C LEU A 603 -14.25 9.58 -10.17
N VAL A 604 -13.01 9.55 -9.69
CA VAL A 604 -12.22 10.75 -9.36
C VAL A 604 -10.95 10.75 -10.21
N ARG A 605 -10.66 11.89 -10.84
CA ARG A 605 -9.39 12.10 -11.57
C ARG A 605 -8.41 12.89 -10.72
N MET A 606 -7.15 12.49 -10.74
CA MET A 606 -6.07 13.10 -9.96
C MET A 606 -5.39 14.22 -10.76
N GLN A 607 -6.18 15.20 -11.20
CA GLN A 607 -5.64 16.41 -11.85
C GLN A 607 -5.26 17.45 -10.80
N ASP A 608 -4.24 18.25 -11.09
CA ASP A 608 -3.81 19.34 -10.20
C ASP A 608 -4.99 20.24 -9.81
N GLY A 609 -5.12 20.48 -8.51
CA GLY A 609 -6.23 21.23 -7.92
C GLY A 609 -6.64 20.69 -6.55
N PRO A 610 -7.72 21.23 -5.97
CA PRO A 610 -8.11 20.96 -4.58
C PRO A 610 -8.34 19.48 -4.28
N VAL A 611 -8.87 18.71 -5.25
CA VAL A 611 -9.10 17.27 -5.08
C VAL A 611 -7.80 16.48 -5.01
N ALA A 612 -6.81 16.80 -5.86
CA ALA A 612 -5.51 16.16 -5.80
C ALA A 612 -4.80 16.51 -4.48
N ASP A 613 -4.82 17.77 -4.05
CA ASP A 613 -4.24 18.18 -2.77
C ASP A 613 -4.86 17.43 -1.58
N THR A 614 -6.18 17.28 -1.59
CA THR A 614 -6.92 16.52 -0.56
C THR A 614 -6.53 15.05 -0.54
N LEU A 615 -6.29 14.45 -1.71
CA LEU A 615 -5.94 13.03 -1.87
C LEU A 615 -4.43 12.76 -1.88
N ARG A 616 -3.59 13.80 -1.70
CA ARG A 616 -2.15 13.68 -1.40
C ARG A 616 -1.89 13.42 0.08
N THR A 617 -2.85 13.73 0.95
CA THR A 617 -2.78 13.37 2.38
C THR A 617 -2.70 11.85 2.50
N ALA A 618 -1.71 11.36 3.24
CA ALA A 618 -1.54 9.93 3.46
C ALA A 618 -2.72 9.37 4.25
N ARG A 619 -3.40 8.37 3.70
CA ARG A 619 -4.52 7.67 4.34
C ARG A 619 -4.33 6.17 4.22
N LEU A 620 -5.03 5.41 5.06
CA LEU A 620 -5.10 3.96 4.89
C LEU A 620 -5.78 3.65 3.54
N GLY A 621 -5.19 2.76 2.75
CA GLY A 621 -5.80 2.20 1.53
C GLY A 621 -5.91 0.69 1.64
N ARG A 622 -7.08 0.15 1.29
CA ARG A 622 -7.39 -1.28 1.39
C ARG A 622 -6.87 -2.04 0.16
N ALA A 623 -6.28 -3.20 0.41
CA ALA A 623 -5.74 -4.12 -0.59
C ALA A 623 -6.02 -5.57 -0.17
N ILE A 624 -7.04 -6.20 -0.78
CA ILE A 624 -7.44 -7.59 -0.49
C ILE A 624 -6.90 -8.51 -1.57
N GLY A 625 -5.87 -9.30 -1.26
CA GLY A 625 -5.35 -10.29 -2.20
C GLY A 625 -6.27 -11.51 -2.36
N VAL A 626 -5.66 -12.62 -2.79
CA VAL A 626 -6.35 -13.92 -2.96
C VAL A 626 -6.75 -14.57 -1.64
N ILE A 627 -6.13 -14.13 -0.54
CA ILE A 627 -6.48 -14.49 0.84
C ILE A 627 -7.12 -13.27 1.48
N TYR A 628 -8.23 -13.48 2.20
CA TYR A 628 -8.84 -12.45 3.02
C TYR A 628 -9.11 -12.93 4.44
N ARG A 629 -8.54 -12.22 5.42
CA ARG A 629 -8.67 -12.48 6.86
C ARG A 629 -9.24 -11.26 7.59
N PRO A 630 -10.58 -11.20 7.79
CA PRO A 630 -11.24 -10.07 8.45
C PRO A 630 -10.72 -9.77 9.87
N ASP A 631 -10.25 -10.79 10.59
CA ASP A 631 -9.78 -10.65 11.97
C ASP A 631 -8.44 -9.91 12.10
N THR A 632 -7.62 -9.92 11.04
CA THR A 632 -6.30 -9.26 10.99
C THR A 632 -6.23 -8.19 9.90
N GLU A 633 -7.39 -7.63 9.51
CA GLU A 633 -7.51 -6.82 8.31
C GLU A 633 -6.59 -5.59 8.32
N ARG A 634 -6.49 -4.87 9.45
CA ARG A 634 -5.60 -3.71 9.57
C ARG A 634 -4.14 -4.05 9.32
N GLN A 635 -3.66 -5.20 9.78
CA GLN A 635 -2.26 -5.61 9.66
C GLN A 635 -1.94 -6.23 8.28
N SER A 636 -2.92 -6.84 7.63
CA SER A 636 -2.69 -7.67 6.43
C SER A 636 -3.20 -7.06 5.13
N HIS A 637 -4.15 -6.13 5.20
CA HIS A 637 -4.89 -5.62 4.04
C HIS A 637 -4.93 -4.09 3.96
N TYR A 638 -4.20 -3.37 4.81
CA TYR A 638 -4.12 -1.92 4.77
C TYR A 638 -2.66 -1.44 4.78
N VAL A 639 -2.39 -0.44 3.95
CA VAL A 639 -1.13 0.29 3.90
C VAL A 639 -1.42 1.78 3.79
N HIS A 640 -0.54 2.64 4.30
CA HIS A 640 -0.70 4.06 4.01
C HIS A 640 -0.35 4.36 2.55
N ALA A 641 -1.17 5.17 1.90
CA ALA A 641 -0.96 5.60 0.53
C ALA A 641 -1.41 7.05 0.31
N ARG A 642 -0.72 7.76 -0.58
CA ARG A 642 -1.11 9.06 -1.11
C ARG A 642 -1.77 8.84 -2.48
N LEU A 643 -3.09 8.76 -2.49
CA LEU A 643 -3.84 8.25 -3.64
C LEU A 643 -3.62 9.06 -4.92
N ALA A 644 -3.53 10.39 -4.80
CA ALA A 644 -3.30 11.30 -5.93
C ALA A 644 -1.92 11.13 -6.58
N ASP A 645 -0.94 10.62 -5.83
CA ASP A 645 0.40 10.32 -6.36
C ASP A 645 0.50 8.85 -6.80
N GLN A 646 -0.36 7.97 -6.26
CA GLN A 646 -0.38 6.54 -6.59
C GLN A 646 -1.05 6.25 -7.93
N PHE A 647 -2.15 6.95 -8.26
CA PHE A 647 -2.95 6.72 -9.47
C PHE A 647 -3.26 8.03 -10.21
N ASP A 648 -3.56 7.95 -11.50
CA ASP A 648 -4.05 9.09 -12.29
C ASP A 648 -5.58 9.26 -12.18
N ALA A 649 -6.28 8.16 -11.88
CA ALA A 649 -7.70 8.15 -11.57
C ALA A 649 -8.05 7.00 -10.63
N VAL A 650 -9.12 7.16 -9.85
CA VAL A 650 -9.66 6.10 -9.00
C VAL A 650 -11.16 5.99 -9.18
N ILE A 651 -11.64 4.76 -9.29
CA ILE A 651 -13.05 4.42 -9.32
C ILE A 651 -13.43 3.85 -7.95
N HIS A 652 -14.47 4.42 -7.35
CA HIS A 652 -15.02 3.97 -6.08
C HIS A 652 -16.38 3.32 -6.29
N ILE A 653 -16.61 2.21 -5.61
CA ILE A 653 -17.88 1.50 -5.54
C ILE A 653 -18.15 1.22 -4.07
N ASP A 654 -19.18 1.83 -3.51
CA ASP A 654 -19.39 1.86 -2.06
C ASP A 654 -19.66 0.45 -1.47
N THR A 655 -20.49 -0.32 -2.17
CA THR A 655 -20.81 -1.70 -1.82
C THR A 655 -20.61 -2.62 -3.02
N THR A 656 -19.85 -3.70 -2.84
CA THR A 656 -19.47 -4.63 -3.92
C THR A 656 -19.89 -6.07 -3.67
N HIS A 657 -19.92 -6.91 -4.71
CA HIS A 657 -20.30 -8.31 -4.64
C HIS A 657 -19.15 -9.26 -4.97
N ALA A 658 -19.21 -10.46 -4.38
CA ALA A 658 -18.25 -11.52 -4.63
C ALA A 658 -18.28 -11.98 -6.10
N LEU A 659 -17.10 -12.07 -6.71
CA LEU A 659 -16.89 -12.54 -8.08
C LEU A 659 -17.30 -14.01 -8.20
N GLU A 660 -18.12 -14.31 -9.19
CA GLU A 660 -18.66 -15.66 -9.39
C GLU A 660 -17.67 -16.59 -10.11
N PRO A 661 -17.10 -17.61 -9.43
CA PRO A 661 -16.18 -18.56 -10.05
C PRO A 661 -16.91 -19.48 -11.04
N LEU A 662 -16.19 -20.04 -12.01
CA LEU A 662 -16.76 -21.09 -12.88
C LEU A 662 -16.94 -22.41 -12.12
N GLU A 663 -16.09 -22.70 -11.14
CA GLU A 663 -16.24 -23.84 -10.23
C GLU A 663 -17.04 -23.46 -8.98
N TYR A 664 -18.33 -23.83 -8.94
CA TYR A 664 -19.15 -23.69 -7.74
C TYR A 664 -18.78 -24.74 -6.70
N SER A 665 -18.33 -24.30 -5.52
CA SER A 665 -18.20 -25.15 -4.34
C SER A 665 -19.33 -24.85 -3.35
N SER A 666 -19.71 -25.83 -2.52
CA SER A 666 -20.71 -25.61 -1.45
C SER A 666 -20.28 -24.51 -0.46
N LEU A 667 -18.97 -24.36 -0.23
CA LEU A 667 -18.40 -23.31 0.63
C LEU A 667 -18.58 -21.90 0.07
N TRP A 668 -18.67 -21.77 -1.26
CA TRP A 668 -18.96 -20.49 -1.89
C TRP A 668 -20.44 -20.11 -1.75
N VAL A 669 -21.34 -21.10 -1.77
CA VAL A 669 -22.80 -20.91 -1.61
C VAL A 669 -23.16 -20.56 -0.15
N ASP A 670 -22.58 -21.26 0.83
CA ASP A 670 -22.91 -21.10 2.27
C ASP A 670 -22.31 -19.83 2.93
N GLY A 671 -21.62 -18.98 2.17
CA GLY A 671 -20.95 -17.76 2.67
C GLY A 671 -21.88 -16.70 3.29
N GLU A 672 -23.20 -16.86 3.18
CA GLU A 672 -24.18 -16.15 4.01
C GLU A 672 -24.44 -16.97 5.27
N ARG A 673 -23.73 -16.68 6.37
CA ARG A 673 -24.24 -17.10 7.68
C ARG A 673 -25.55 -16.34 7.93
N PRO A 674 -26.70 -17.01 8.10
CA PRO A 674 -27.91 -16.34 8.55
C PRO A 674 -27.60 -15.68 9.89
N GLU A 675 -27.94 -14.39 10.05
CA GLU A 675 -28.06 -13.77 11.37
C GLU A 675 -29.04 -14.61 12.20
N THR A 676 -28.53 -15.55 12.98
CA THR A 676 -29.35 -16.38 13.86
C THR A 676 -28.73 -16.38 15.24
N TYR A 677 -29.29 -15.51 16.08
CA TYR A 677 -29.39 -15.68 17.54
C TYR A 677 -30.63 -14.92 18.04
N PRO A 678 -31.28 -15.39 19.11
CA PRO A 678 -32.03 -16.63 19.21
C PRO A 678 -33.54 -16.33 19.34
N PHE A 679 -34.42 -17.29 19.03
CA PHE A 679 -35.71 -17.33 19.70
C PHE A 679 -35.90 -18.68 20.37
N ALA A 680 -35.99 -18.60 21.69
CA ALA A 680 -36.58 -19.60 22.54
C ALA A 680 -38.07 -19.76 22.19
N LEU A 681 -38.49 -21.01 21.95
CA LEU A 681 -39.49 -21.75 22.74
C LEU A 681 -39.70 -23.14 22.14
#